data_AF-X5J840-F1
#
_entry.id   AF-X5J840-F1
#
_cell.length_a   1.000
_cell.length_b   1.000
_cell.length_c   1.000
_cell.angle_alpha   90.00
_cell.angle_beta   90.00
_cell.angle_gamma   90.00
#
_symmetry.space_group_name_H-M   'P 1'
#
loop_
_entity.id
_entity.type
_entity.pdbx_description
1 polymer ?
#
loop_
_entity_poly.entity_id
_entity_poly.type
_entity_poly.pdbx_seq_one_letter_code
_entity_poly.pdbx_strand_id
1 'polypeptide(L)'
;MMTKEKILEKAGGEACLIRHLVPTFNSNVRKKNYKSIFSEKDDKPSLSIYLDKGTWKFKSFNTGHQGDAFRMWADFYGLDCRTQFKELLEIIDREMCLGLGSEKKPKVTPKPVIPILSRPKDPESSLPSQTLSIEYVPYSESSISKLYLKYWSLYGIDQSVLDHFDVRQVGYLSYKSNSGRFFSFKYVEKNQIVAAYHIDGRVKVYIPEINSSFVNDPSFKGQKKTFSYKNQNKNDVFGLSQIPEGNLDYVLFTAGEKDCMSAYSHGFINVISLQSEHQMPSDDLLKSLRNRTSVLLSCYDNDVAGKNASKKLLESYGIVSIPLPEDVKDIAEYFQKYDSSDFKFLLDQGIQQAKSVSIHSIDVTKVRKTVNTKRGMVESYLSRKFNFRLNIVTQEREMSTKKQSNVWDKINVNELRGHLDRHGFECSLDLINCILKSFFVERFNPIEDYFLAFEKNEFDSSQDYIHQLSSYVHLKNPTADNSRYWYMHLKKWMVRAIRTVFNPAGINKHALILCSPKENIGKSYFCEFLCPTPLIKYYNPNPDKNNEKDFQKALIRNFIINLDELHQLRASPDVVKNWLSQRYINVRLPYQEDETVACRIASFLGSTNNIEFLRSETGYSRWIGFEIDFIDYLDDEARYIVERSWEQAYHLYKLDQESGELGEQDLLELKNRSQEFKTNSTESELILQYLYPSNKEEGEFMTSTDILRFLQNIVGTNIRLNTKLVGSALRESGFERIQQRTNRGPLYGYFVQKI
;
A
#
# COMPACT_ATOMS: atom_id res chain seq x y z
N MET A 1 -17.22 -17.21 43.25
CA MET A 1 -17.78 -17.59 41.95
C MET A 1 -17.54 -16.46 40.97
N MET A 2 -17.04 -16.75 39.78
CA MET A 2 -16.79 -15.76 38.74
C MET A 2 -18.12 -15.33 38.12
N THR A 3 -18.39 -14.03 38.11
CA THR A 3 -19.64 -13.45 37.59
C THR A 3 -19.34 -12.43 36.49
N LYS A 4 -20.36 -12.09 35.70
CA LYS A 4 -20.28 -11.11 34.61
C LYS A 4 -19.74 -9.77 35.10
N GLU A 5 -20.18 -9.34 36.28
CA GLU A 5 -19.84 -8.05 36.89
C GLU A 5 -18.36 -7.99 37.28
N LYS A 6 -17.83 -9.06 37.87
CA LYS A 6 -16.40 -9.13 38.25
C LYS A 6 -15.47 -9.13 37.05
N ILE A 7 -15.87 -9.80 35.96
CA ILE A 7 -15.13 -9.78 34.70
C ILE A 7 -15.12 -8.37 34.11
N LEU A 8 -16.26 -7.68 34.09
CA LEU A 8 -16.34 -6.31 33.59
C LEU A 8 -15.53 -5.33 34.45
N GLU A 9 -15.56 -5.48 35.77
CA GLU A 9 -14.80 -4.65 36.70
C GLU A 9 -13.28 -4.81 36.45
N LYS A 10 -12.77 -6.04 36.37
CA LYS A 10 -11.34 -6.31 36.15
C LYS A 10 -10.88 -6.01 34.72
N ALA A 11 -11.71 -6.28 33.72
CA ALA A 11 -11.37 -6.01 32.33
C ALA A 11 -11.40 -4.52 31.97
N GLY A 12 -12.03 -3.67 32.81
CA GLY A 12 -12.23 -2.25 32.51
C GLY A 12 -13.44 -1.99 31.59
N GLY A 13 -14.45 -2.84 31.66
CA GLY A 13 -15.75 -2.70 30.97
C GLY A 13 -15.87 -3.43 29.63
N GLU A 14 -17.08 -3.41 29.06
CA GLU A 14 -17.42 -4.14 27.82
C GLU A 14 -16.57 -3.69 26.62
N ALA A 15 -16.18 -2.41 26.58
CA ALA A 15 -15.34 -1.88 25.52
C ALA A 15 -13.96 -2.56 25.49
N CYS A 16 -13.41 -2.89 26.66
CA CYS A 16 -12.13 -3.59 26.76
C CYS A 16 -12.25 -5.07 26.37
N LEU A 17 -13.36 -5.73 26.72
CA LEU A 17 -13.66 -7.08 26.24
C LEU A 17 -13.71 -7.13 24.71
N ILE A 18 -14.40 -6.17 24.08
CA ILE A 18 -14.51 -6.11 22.62
C ILE A 18 -13.16 -5.75 21.98
N ARG A 19 -12.41 -4.82 22.58
CA ARG A 19 -11.09 -4.42 22.09
C ARG A 19 -10.08 -5.55 22.12
N HIS A 20 -10.21 -6.50 23.03
CA HIS A 20 -9.33 -7.66 23.09
C HIS A 20 -9.50 -8.56 21.85
N LEU A 21 -10.73 -8.86 21.43
CA LEU A 21 -10.99 -9.64 20.22
C LEU A 21 -10.86 -8.81 18.93
N VAL A 22 -11.16 -7.51 19.00
CA VAL A 22 -11.07 -6.57 17.89
C VAL A 22 -10.06 -5.49 18.27
N PRO A 23 -8.74 -5.69 18.11
CA PRO A 23 -7.71 -4.74 18.56
C PRO A 23 -7.84 -3.33 17.96
N THR A 24 -8.47 -3.24 16.79
CA THR A 24 -8.75 -1.98 16.10
C THR A 24 -9.97 -1.23 16.63
N PHE A 25 -10.79 -1.85 17.50
CA PHE A 25 -11.94 -1.23 18.15
C PHE A 25 -11.50 -0.19 19.19
N ASN A 26 -12.09 1.00 19.09
CA ASN A 26 -11.87 2.09 20.03
C ASN A 26 -13.22 2.73 20.36
N SER A 27 -13.63 2.65 21.62
CA SER A 27 -14.90 3.19 22.13
C SER A 27 -15.06 4.70 21.92
N ASN A 28 -13.95 5.42 21.77
CA ASN A 28 -13.92 6.88 21.57
C ASN A 28 -13.89 7.29 20.09
N VAL A 29 -13.86 6.32 19.16
CA VAL A 29 -13.80 6.57 17.72
C VAL A 29 -15.06 6.00 17.07
N ARG A 30 -15.85 6.86 16.44
CA ARG A 30 -16.97 6.44 15.58
C ARG A 30 -16.46 5.86 14.26
N LYS A 31 -15.87 4.66 14.33
CA LYS A 31 -15.57 3.85 13.15
C LYS A 31 -16.80 2.98 12.84
N LYS A 32 -17.31 3.04 11.60
CA LYS A 32 -18.57 2.37 11.23
C LYS A 32 -18.44 0.84 11.25
N ASN A 33 -17.37 0.30 10.65
CA ASN A 33 -17.11 -1.13 10.55
C ASN A 33 -15.63 -1.49 10.75
N TYR A 34 -15.40 -2.68 11.29
CA TYR A 34 -14.14 -3.34 11.57
C TYR A 34 -14.03 -4.60 10.70
N LYS A 35 -12.83 -5.14 10.52
CA LYS A 35 -12.71 -6.45 9.88
C LYS A 35 -13.41 -7.50 10.76
N SER A 36 -14.17 -8.38 10.13
CA SER A 36 -14.90 -9.43 10.83
C SER A 36 -13.93 -10.44 11.43
N ILE A 37 -14.06 -10.66 12.73
CA ILE A 37 -13.31 -11.70 13.46
C ILE A 37 -13.90 -13.10 13.24
N PHE A 38 -15.02 -13.19 12.54
CA PHE A 38 -15.76 -14.45 12.31
C PHE A 38 -15.52 -15.01 10.89
N SER A 39 -14.65 -14.39 10.09
CA SER A 39 -14.36 -14.82 8.73
C SER A 39 -12.93 -14.47 8.31
N GLU A 40 -12.18 -15.44 7.80
CA GLU A 40 -10.83 -15.23 7.26
C GLU A 40 -10.84 -14.51 5.90
N LYS A 41 -11.98 -14.50 5.20
CA LYS A 41 -12.16 -13.88 3.87
C LYS A 41 -12.98 -12.59 3.97
N ASP A 42 -12.50 -11.64 4.78
CA ASP A 42 -13.10 -10.31 4.90
C ASP A 42 -12.26 -9.24 4.17
N ASP A 43 -12.44 -9.20 2.85
CA ASP A 43 -11.75 -8.25 1.97
C ASP A 43 -12.17 -6.79 2.25
N LYS A 44 -13.33 -6.58 2.89
CA LYS A 44 -13.84 -5.26 3.30
C LYS A 44 -14.40 -5.30 4.73
N PRO A 45 -14.04 -4.35 5.62
CA PRO A 45 -14.56 -4.30 6.99
C PRO A 45 -16.09 -4.40 7.09
N SER A 46 -16.58 -5.52 7.64
CA SER A 46 -18.00 -5.87 7.70
C SER A 46 -18.55 -6.06 9.12
N LEU A 47 -17.77 -5.85 10.17
CA LEU A 47 -18.19 -5.95 11.58
C LEU A 47 -18.48 -4.57 12.18
N SER A 48 -19.73 -4.24 12.43
CA SER A 48 -20.10 -3.01 13.14
C SER A 48 -20.14 -3.23 14.64
N ILE A 49 -19.59 -2.30 15.42
CA ILE A 49 -19.66 -2.29 16.88
C ILE A 49 -20.20 -0.93 17.32
N TYR A 50 -21.27 -0.91 18.11
CA TYR A 50 -22.02 0.28 18.46
C TYR A 50 -22.59 0.19 19.88
N LEU A 51 -22.83 1.34 20.49
CA LEU A 51 -23.47 1.43 21.80
C LEU A 51 -24.99 1.52 21.62
N ASP A 52 -25.73 0.64 22.29
CA ASP A 52 -27.20 0.63 22.31
C ASP A 52 -27.68 0.61 23.76
N LYS A 53 -28.41 1.66 24.18
CA LYS A 53 -28.93 1.84 25.54
C LYS A 53 -27.88 1.62 26.66
N GLY A 54 -26.64 2.04 26.43
CA GLY A 54 -25.54 1.94 27.41
C GLY A 54 -24.77 0.62 27.40
N THR A 55 -25.15 -0.35 26.55
CA THR A 55 -24.47 -1.64 26.37
C THR A 55 -23.81 -1.70 25.00
N TRP A 56 -22.60 -2.22 24.92
CA TRP A 56 -21.93 -2.41 23.63
C TRP A 56 -22.46 -3.63 22.90
N LYS A 57 -22.85 -3.42 21.63
CA LYS A 57 -23.34 -4.43 20.72
C LYS A 57 -22.52 -4.49 19.45
N PHE A 58 -22.60 -5.63 18.76
CA PHE A 58 -21.99 -5.82 17.46
C PHE A 58 -22.93 -6.45 16.45
N LYS A 59 -22.61 -6.27 15.17
CA LYS A 59 -23.25 -6.93 14.05
C LYS A 59 -22.25 -7.13 12.90
N SER A 60 -22.02 -8.38 12.54
CA SER A 60 -21.20 -8.80 11.42
C SER A 60 -22.08 -8.98 10.18
N PHE A 61 -21.90 -8.13 9.17
CA PHE A 61 -22.76 -8.12 7.98
C PHE A 61 -22.43 -9.23 6.98
N ASN A 62 -21.23 -9.79 7.00
CA ASN A 62 -20.81 -10.88 6.11
C ASN A 62 -21.21 -12.27 6.65
N THR A 63 -21.22 -12.45 7.97
CA THR A 63 -21.49 -13.74 8.64
C THR A 63 -22.84 -13.79 9.37
N GLY A 64 -23.47 -12.64 9.64
CA GLY A 64 -24.77 -12.55 10.33
C GLY A 64 -24.69 -12.58 11.86
N HIS A 65 -23.52 -12.82 12.45
CA HIS A 65 -23.33 -12.79 13.91
C HIS A 65 -23.67 -11.41 14.50
N GLN A 66 -24.39 -11.38 15.62
CA GLN A 66 -24.75 -10.15 16.32
C GLN A 66 -25.06 -10.42 17.80
N GLY A 67 -24.79 -9.46 18.67
CA GLY A 67 -25.00 -9.62 20.11
C GLY A 67 -24.28 -8.57 20.95
N ASP A 68 -24.16 -8.82 22.25
CA ASP A 68 -23.35 -8.03 23.18
C ASP A 68 -21.88 -8.49 23.21
N ALA A 69 -21.06 -7.87 24.06
CA ALA A 69 -19.64 -8.22 24.21
C ALA A 69 -19.43 -9.71 24.56
N PHE A 70 -20.26 -10.29 25.43
CA PHE A 70 -20.12 -11.70 25.82
C PHE A 70 -20.55 -12.64 24.70
N ARG A 71 -21.61 -12.28 23.96
CA ARG A 71 -22.01 -13.01 22.76
C ARG A 71 -20.93 -12.99 21.69
N MET A 72 -20.18 -11.89 21.56
CA MET A 72 -19.04 -11.80 20.64
C MET A 72 -17.97 -12.83 20.98
N TRP A 73 -17.62 -12.93 22.26
CA TRP A 73 -16.65 -13.91 22.75
C TRP A 73 -17.14 -15.34 22.58
N ALA A 74 -18.40 -15.61 22.89
CA ALA A 74 -18.97 -16.94 22.72
C ALA A 74 -18.98 -17.35 21.24
N ASP A 75 -19.44 -16.48 20.34
CA ASP A 75 -19.47 -16.76 18.91
C ASP A 75 -18.03 -16.92 18.34
N PHE A 76 -17.04 -16.18 18.86
CA PHE A 76 -15.64 -16.28 18.41
C PHE A 76 -14.98 -17.61 18.81
N TYR A 77 -15.29 -18.12 20.01
CA TYR A 77 -14.80 -19.41 20.51
C TYR A 77 -15.74 -20.60 20.24
N GLY A 78 -16.88 -20.38 19.56
CA GLY A 78 -17.84 -21.42 19.21
C GLY A 78 -18.66 -21.98 20.40
N LEU A 79 -18.95 -21.16 21.41
CA LEU A 79 -19.67 -21.53 22.63
C LEU A 79 -21.13 -21.05 22.63
N ASP A 80 -22.02 -21.77 23.32
CA ASP A 80 -23.39 -21.33 23.55
C ASP A 80 -23.53 -20.51 24.85
N CYS A 81 -23.90 -19.23 24.73
CA CYS A 81 -24.12 -18.32 25.87
C CYS A 81 -25.17 -18.78 26.89
N ARG A 82 -26.08 -19.70 26.54
CA ARG A 82 -27.13 -20.16 27.47
C ARG A 82 -26.68 -21.33 28.32
N THR A 83 -25.92 -22.25 27.74
CA THR A 83 -25.54 -23.51 28.39
C THR A 83 -24.09 -23.50 28.88
N GLN A 84 -23.21 -22.72 28.25
CA GLN A 84 -21.76 -22.71 28.50
C GLN A 84 -21.24 -21.36 29.02
N PHE A 85 -22.11 -20.55 29.64
CA PHE A 85 -21.71 -19.22 30.10
C PHE A 85 -20.59 -19.25 31.14
N LYS A 86 -20.53 -20.28 31.99
CA LYS A 86 -19.45 -20.43 32.98
C LYS A 86 -18.09 -20.67 32.31
N GLU A 87 -18.05 -21.51 31.28
CA GLU A 87 -16.85 -21.79 30.48
C GLU A 87 -16.38 -20.53 29.72
N LEU A 88 -17.33 -19.75 29.21
CA LEU A 88 -17.06 -18.45 28.57
C LEU A 88 -16.35 -17.48 29.53
N LEU A 89 -16.81 -17.38 30.78
CA LEU A 89 -16.16 -16.50 31.76
C LEU A 89 -14.74 -16.98 32.12
N GLU A 90 -14.50 -18.30 32.17
CA GLU A 90 -13.17 -18.89 32.40
C GLU A 90 -12.21 -18.62 31.24
N ILE A 91 -12.71 -18.61 30.00
CA ILE A 91 -11.92 -18.21 28.84
C ILE A 91 -11.58 -16.72 28.90
N ILE A 92 -12.54 -15.84 29.19
CA ILE A 92 -12.28 -14.40 29.28
C ILE A 92 -11.25 -14.09 30.37
N ASP A 93 -11.38 -14.68 31.56
CA ASP A 93 -10.42 -14.52 32.66
C ASP A 93 -9.00 -14.93 32.27
N ARG A 94 -8.87 -16.05 31.55
CA ARG A 94 -7.58 -16.57 31.09
C ARG A 94 -6.96 -15.74 29.97
N GLU A 95 -7.71 -15.44 28.91
CA GLU A 95 -7.21 -14.72 27.73
C GLU A 95 -6.87 -13.26 28.06
N MET A 96 -7.61 -12.63 28.98
CA MET A 96 -7.34 -11.27 29.43
C MET A 96 -6.51 -11.21 30.72
N CYS A 97 -6.05 -12.35 31.25
CA CYS A 97 -5.23 -12.45 32.47
C CYS A 97 -5.82 -11.69 33.69
N LEU A 98 -7.13 -11.83 33.94
CA LEU A 98 -7.85 -11.01 34.94
C LEU A 98 -7.65 -11.48 36.39
N GLY A 99 -7.15 -12.71 36.58
CA GLY A 99 -6.75 -13.27 37.89
C GLY A 99 -7.93 -13.60 38.81
N LEU A 100 -9.09 -13.96 38.25
CA LEU A 100 -10.32 -14.26 38.99
C LEU A 100 -10.52 -15.76 39.27
N GLY A 101 -9.87 -16.64 38.50
CA GLY A 101 -9.86 -18.09 38.69
C GLY A 101 -8.80 -18.61 39.66
N SER A 102 -9.03 -19.79 40.25
CA SER A 102 -8.01 -20.53 41.01
C SER A 102 -7.05 -21.26 40.04
N GLU A 103 -5.80 -21.49 40.45
CA GLU A 103 -4.71 -22.11 39.67
C GLU A 103 -4.95 -23.60 39.25
N LYS A 104 -6.11 -23.93 38.70
CA LYS A 104 -6.36 -25.24 38.10
C LYS A 104 -6.69 -25.07 36.63
N LYS A 105 -5.71 -25.39 35.77
CA LYS A 105 -5.84 -25.46 34.31
C LYS A 105 -6.88 -26.51 33.91
N PRO A 106 -8.01 -26.16 33.28
CA PRO A 106 -8.79 -27.12 32.52
C PRO A 106 -8.13 -27.35 31.16
N LYS A 107 -8.03 -28.61 30.71
CA LYS A 107 -7.61 -28.95 29.35
C LYS A 107 -8.75 -28.63 28.39
N VAL A 108 -8.69 -27.50 27.70
CA VAL A 108 -9.47 -27.28 26.48
C VAL A 108 -8.50 -27.03 25.35
N THR A 109 -8.38 -28.01 24.46
CA THR A 109 -7.68 -27.87 23.18
C THR A 109 -8.55 -27.05 22.23
N PRO A 110 -8.05 -25.95 21.64
CA PRO A 110 -8.78 -25.25 20.60
C PRO A 110 -8.94 -26.18 19.39
N LYS A 111 -10.19 -26.45 18.98
CA LYS A 111 -10.47 -27.12 17.72
C LYS A 111 -10.48 -26.08 16.59
N PRO A 112 -9.70 -26.27 15.51
CA PRO A 112 -9.80 -25.43 14.33
C PRO A 112 -11.14 -25.65 13.62
N VAL A 113 -11.71 -24.57 13.09
CA VAL A 113 -12.87 -24.61 12.20
C VAL A 113 -12.45 -25.27 10.88
N ILE A 114 -13.10 -26.37 10.52
CA ILE A 114 -12.93 -27.04 9.23
C ILE A 114 -13.56 -26.15 8.14
N PRO A 115 -12.85 -25.84 7.03
CA PRO A 115 -13.46 -25.14 5.92
C PRO A 115 -14.44 -26.05 5.19
N ILE A 116 -15.70 -25.63 5.05
CA ILE A 116 -16.60 -26.23 4.08
C ILE A 116 -16.09 -25.84 2.69
N LEU A 117 -15.52 -26.82 1.98
CA LEU A 117 -15.07 -26.74 0.59
C LEU A 117 -16.17 -26.17 -0.31
N SER A 118 -15.95 -24.97 -0.85
CA SER A 118 -16.72 -24.43 -1.98
C SER A 118 -16.13 -25.01 -3.26
N ARG A 119 -16.97 -25.66 -4.08
CA ARG A 119 -16.60 -26.17 -5.42
C ARG A 119 -16.04 -25.05 -6.32
N PRO A 120 -15.20 -25.39 -7.32
CA PRO A 120 -14.57 -24.40 -8.19
C PRO A 120 -15.63 -23.62 -8.98
N LYS A 121 -15.47 -22.30 -9.09
CA LYS A 121 -16.21 -21.49 -10.06
C LYS A 121 -15.39 -21.41 -11.34
N ASP A 122 -15.99 -21.84 -12.44
CA ASP A 122 -15.48 -21.57 -13.79
C ASP A 122 -15.44 -20.06 -14.06
N PRO A 123 -14.46 -19.59 -14.85
CA PRO A 123 -14.34 -18.19 -15.21
C PRO A 123 -15.12 -17.90 -16.49
N GLU A 124 -16.41 -17.53 -16.36
CA GLU A 124 -17.16 -16.67 -17.29
C GLU A 124 -18.65 -16.55 -16.87
N SER A 125 -19.24 -15.36 -17.04
CA SER A 125 -20.58 -14.91 -16.59
C SER A 125 -20.68 -14.53 -15.09
N SER A 126 -21.36 -13.49 -14.62
CA SER A 126 -22.47 -12.65 -15.11
C SER A 126 -22.64 -11.44 -14.17
N LEU A 127 -23.26 -10.37 -14.67
CA LEU A 127 -23.84 -9.27 -13.86
C LEU A 127 -24.70 -9.81 -12.70
N PRO A 128 -24.75 -9.14 -11.53
CA PRO A 128 -25.55 -9.62 -10.41
C PRO A 128 -27.04 -9.55 -10.77
N SER A 129 -27.71 -10.70 -10.79
CA SER A 129 -29.16 -10.80 -10.89
C SER A 129 -29.83 -10.25 -9.62
N GLN A 130 -30.08 -8.93 -9.60
CA GLN A 130 -31.07 -8.32 -8.73
C GLN A 130 -32.37 -8.15 -9.52
N THR A 131 -33.47 -8.75 -9.05
CA THR A 131 -34.81 -8.49 -9.58
C THR A 131 -35.25 -7.09 -9.14
N LEU A 132 -34.76 -6.04 -9.80
CA LEU A 132 -35.24 -4.65 -9.67
C LEU A 132 -36.15 -4.37 -10.86
N SER A 133 -37.40 -4.03 -10.60
CA SER A 133 -38.35 -3.57 -11.62
C SER A 133 -38.85 -2.18 -11.23
N ILE A 134 -38.68 -1.24 -12.15
CA ILE A 134 -39.17 0.14 -12.02
C ILE A 134 -40.03 0.41 -13.24
N GLU A 135 -41.27 0.84 -13.01
CA GLU A 135 -42.13 1.34 -14.08
C GLU A 135 -42.22 2.86 -13.93
N TYR A 136 -41.82 3.55 -14.99
CA TYR A 136 -41.90 5.00 -15.06
C TYR A 136 -43.29 5.42 -15.51
N VAL A 137 -43.75 6.57 -15.02
CA VAL A 137 -44.98 7.17 -15.52
C VAL A 137 -44.69 7.73 -16.91
N PRO A 138 -45.39 7.30 -17.97
CA PRO A 138 -45.19 7.87 -19.30
C PRO A 138 -45.58 9.35 -19.30
N TYR A 139 -44.90 10.13 -20.15
CA TYR A 139 -45.26 11.53 -20.39
C TYR A 139 -46.72 11.60 -20.87
N SER A 140 -47.60 11.92 -19.95
CA SER A 140 -49.05 11.92 -20.15
C SER A 140 -49.64 13.10 -19.40
N GLU A 141 -50.79 13.59 -19.85
CA GLU A 141 -51.54 14.65 -19.16
C GLU A 141 -52.24 14.17 -17.88
N SER A 142 -51.78 13.07 -17.29
CA SER A 142 -52.33 12.55 -16.04
C SER A 142 -52.22 13.59 -14.92
N SER A 143 -53.18 13.58 -13.98
CA SER A 143 -53.19 14.50 -12.84
C SER A 143 -51.91 14.41 -12.01
N ILE A 144 -51.36 13.20 -11.84
CA ILE A 144 -50.11 12.97 -11.08
C ILE A 144 -48.86 13.46 -11.82
N SER A 145 -48.82 13.39 -13.15
CA SER A 145 -47.71 13.95 -13.94
C SER A 145 -47.73 15.48 -13.96
N LYS A 146 -48.92 16.09 -14.06
CA LYS A 146 -49.09 17.55 -13.89
C LYS A 146 -48.66 18.01 -12.51
N LEU A 147 -48.98 17.24 -11.46
CA LEU A 147 -48.56 17.52 -10.10
C LEU A 147 -47.03 17.41 -9.93
N TYR A 148 -46.42 16.37 -10.50
CA TYR A 148 -44.97 16.16 -10.49
C TYR A 148 -44.22 17.33 -11.14
N LEU A 149 -44.65 17.77 -12.33
CA LEU A 149 -44.05 18.93 -13.00
C LEU A 149 -44.28 20.23 -12.23
N LYS A 150 -45.49 20.44 -11.67
CA LYS A 150 -45.78 21.60 -10.82
C LYS A 150 -44.86 21.65 -9.60
N TYR A 151 -44.48 20.52 -9.03
CA TYR A 151 -43.54 20.47 -7.89
C TYR A 151 -42.14 20.92 -8.31
N TRP A 152 -41.63 20.41 -9.43
CA TRP A 152 -40.28 20.76 -9.90
C TRP A 152 -40.18 22.20 -10.40
N SER A 153 -41.25 22.73 -11.01
CA SER A 153 -41.28 24.10 -11.51
C SER A 153 -41.15 25.14 -10.40
N LEU A 154 -41.47 24.80 -9.14
CA LEU A 154 -41.22 25.67 -7.98
C LEU A 154 -39.73 26.04 -7.80
N TYR A 155 -38.83 25.23 -8.35
CA TYR A 155 -37.38 25.40 -8.23
C TYR A 155 -36.74 25.73 -9.58
N GLY A 156 -37.56 26.16 -10.55
CA GLY A 156 -37.15 26.42 -11.92
C GLY A 156 -36.77 25.17 -12.72
N ILE A 157 -37.14 23.96 -12.26
CA ILE A 157 -36.79 22.71 -12.92
C ILE A 157 -37.96 22.30 -13.82
N ASP A 158 -37.76 22.42 -15.12
CA ASP A 158 -38.73 21.99 -16.12
C ASP A 158 -38.43 20.56 -16.64
N GLN A 159 -39.23 20.10 -17.60
CA GLN A 159 -39.06 18.78 -18.19
C GLN A 159 -37.70 18.62 -18.90
N SER A 160 -37.18 19.68 -19.53
CA SER A 160 -35.91 19.64 -20.24
C SER A 160 -34.73 19.44 -19.30
N VAL A 161 -34.78 20.07 -18.11
CA VAL A 161 -33.77 19.88 -17.06
C VAL A 161 -33.84 18.46 -16.49
N LEU A 162 -35.05 17.95 -16.24
CA LEU A 162 -35.24 16.57 -15.78
C LEU A 162 -34.68 15.55 -16.78
N ASP A 163 -34.93 15.75 -18.07
CA ASP A 163 -34.41 14.90 -19.14
C ASP A 163 -32.88 14.99 -19.24
N HIS A 164 -32.31 16.20 -19.10
CA HIS A 164 -30.86 16.43 -19.15
C HIS A 164 -30.09 15.65 -18.06
N PHE A 165 -30.67 15.54 -16.86
CA PHE A 165 -30.08 14.81 -15.74
C PHE A 165 -30.60 13.37 -15.57
N ASP A 166 -31.37 12.85 -16.54
CA ASP A 166 -32.02 11.53 -16.51
C ASP A 166 -32.82 11.28 -15.21
N VAL A 167 -33.66 12.26 -14.84
CA VAL A 167 -34.54 12.20 -13.67
C VAL A 167 -35.97 11.90 -14.09
N ARG A 168 -36.48 10.73 -13.70
CA ARG A 168 -37.78 10.22 -14.18
C ARG A 168 -38.80 10.05 -13.07
N GLN A 169 -40.08 10.29 -13.40
CA GLN A 169 -41.19 10.03 -12.49
C GLN A 169 -41.43 8.52 -12.35
N VAL A 170 -41.48 8.01 -11.12
CA VAL A 170 -41.69 6.59 -10.84
C VAL A 170 -43.15 6.30 -10.52
N GLY A 171 -43.75 5.37 -11.26
CA GLY A 171 -45.12 4.91 -11.02
C GLY A 171 -45.19 3.68 -10.13
N TYR A 172 -44.24 2.77 -10.31
CA TYR A 172 -44.13 1.51 -9.56
C TYR A 172 -42.67 1.13 -9.33
N LEU A 173 -42.39 0.54 -8.17
CA LEU A 173 -41.09 -0.02 -7.82
C LEU A 173 -41.29 -1.37 -7.13
N SER A 174 -40.56 -2.39 -7.59
CA SER A 174 -40.39 -3.62 -6.83
C SER A 174 -38.96 -4.12 -6.85
N TYR A 175 -38.51 -4.63 -5.71
CA TYR A 175 -37.18 -5.21 -5.60
C TYR A 175 -37.10 -6.27 -4.50
N LYS A 176 -36.16 -7.20 -4.68
CA LYS A 176 -35.76 -8.14 -3.63
C LYS A 176 -34.55 -7.57 -2.89
N SER A 177 -34.70 -7.37 -1.59
CA SER A 177 -33.60 -6.90 -0.73
C SER A 177 -32.52 -7.96 -0.55
N ASN A 178 -31.34 -7.55 -0.06
CA ASN A 178 -30.21 -8.44 0.23
C ASN A 178 -30.55 -9.52 1.28
N SER A 179 -31.57 -9.32 2.11
CA SER A 179 -32.07 -10.31 3.07
C SER A 179 -33.09 -11.29 2.45
N GLY A 180 -33.28 -11.23 1.13
CA GLY A 180 -34.26 -12.05 0.39
C GLY A 180 -35.71 -11.57 0.49
N ARG A 181 -36.01 -10.49 1.23
CA ARG A 181 -37.38 -9.96 1.39
C ARG A 181 -37.78 -9.17 0.14
N PHE A 182 -38.96 -9.45 -0.39
CA PHE A 182 -39.54 -8.73 -1.52
C PHE A 182 -40.27 -7.47 -1.04
N PHE A 183 -40.07 -6.36 -1.77
CA PHE A 183 -40.73 -5.09 -1.56
C PHE A 183 -41.42 -4.66 -2.85
N SER A 184 -42.60 -4.06 -2.72
CA SER A 184 -43.40 -3.54 -3.84
C SER A 184 -44.10 -2.25 -3.41
N PHE A 185 -44.02 -1.23 -4.26
CA PHE A 185 -44.53 0.11 -4.02
C PHE A 185 -45.25 0.60 -5.27
N LYS A 186 -46.54 0.88 -5.11
CA LYS A 186 -47.41 1.43 -6.15
C LYS A 186 -47.68 2.91 -5.86
N TYR A 187 -46.89 3.80 -6.45
CA TYR A 187 -46.91 5.23 -6.09
C TYR A 187 -48.06 5.98 -6.76
N VAL A 188 -48.38 5.64 -8.01
CA VAL A 188 -49.52 6.24 -8.74
C VAL A 188 -50.84 5.94 -8.02
N GLU A 189 -51.05 4.70 -7.58
CA GLU A 189 -52.24 4.32 -6.80
C GLU A 189 -52.36 5.07 -5.47
N LYS A 190 -51.22 5.53 -4.92
CA LYS A 190 -51.15 6.31 -3.67
C LYS A 190 -51.10 7.82 -3.91
N ASN A 191 -51.22 8.27 -5.15
CA ASN A 191 -51.09 9.68 -5.56
C ASN A 191 -49.79 10.34 -5.05
N GLN A 192 -48.67 9.59 -5.08
CA GLN A 192 -47.37 10.07 -4.59
C GLN A 192 -46.46 10.52 -5.74
N ILE A 193 -45.85 11.68 -5.57
CA ILE A 193 -44.77 12.18 -6.44
C ILE A 193 -43.48 11.47 -6.04
N VAL A 194 -42.84 10.80 -6.98
CA VAL A 194 -41.59 10.07 -6.76
C VAL A 194 -40.65 10.26 -7.95
N ALA A 195 -39.39 10.57 -7.67
CA ALA A 195 -38.35 10.77 -8.68
C ALA A 195 -37.27 9.69 -8.58
N ALA A 196 -36.81 9.21 -9.74
CA ALA A 196 -35.67 8.35 -9.90
C ALA A 196 -34.51 9.14 -10.52
N TYR A 197 -33.39 9.26 -9.81
CA TYR A 197 -32.15 9.85 -10.31
C TYR A 197 -31.26 8.73 -10.86
N HIS A 198 -30.93 8.79 -12.15
CA HIS A 198 -30.07 7.80 -12.80
C HIS A 198 -28.63 8.29 -12.93
N ILE A 199 -27.66 7.42 -12.61
CA ILE A 199 -26.22 7.66 -12.79
C ILE A 199 -25.56 6.32 -13.13
N ASP A 200 -24.87 6.22 -14.27
CA ASP A 200 -24.09 5.04 -14.70
C ASP A 200 -24.81 3.69 -14.51
N GLY A 201 -26.07 3.62 -14.97
CA GLY A 201 -26.90 2.41 -14.87
C GLY A 201 -27.42 2.08 -13.46
N ARG A 202 -27.18 2.96 -12.48
CA ARG A 202 -27.69 2.87 -11.10
C ARG A 202 -28.73 3.96 -10.86
N VAL A 203 -29.58 3.74 -9.86
CA VAL A 203 -30.74 4.56 -9.56
C VAL A 203 -30.89 4.84 -8.07
N LYS A 204 -31.35 6.06 -7.78
CA LYS A 204 -31.81 6.50 -6.47
C LYS A 204 -33.26 6.95 -6.58
N VAL A 205 -34.17 6.29 -5.85
CA VAL A 205 -35.60 6.58 -5.85
C VAL A 205 -35.96 7.36 -4.58
N TYR A 206 -36.47 8.57 -4.78
CA TYR A 206 -36.72 9.56 -3.73
C TYR A 206 -38.14 10.10 -3.76
N ILE A 207 -38.73 10.21 -2.56
CA ILE A 207 -40.04 10.80 -2.34
C ILE A 207 -39.82 12.18 -1.69
N PRO A 208 -40.06 13.30 -2.41
CA PRO A 208 -39.95 14.64 -1.84
C PRO A 208 -40.99 14.89 -0.73
N GLU A 209 -40.70 15.85 0.12
CA GLU A 209 -41.66 16.34 1.10
C GLU A 209 -42.59 17.37 0.45
N ILE A 210 -43.90 17.17 0.59
CA ILE A 210 -44.91 18.04 0.02
C ILE A 210 -46.05 18.18 1.02
N ASN A 211 -46.38 19.42 1.38
CA ASN A 211 -47.48 19.72 2.30
C ASN A 211 -48.83 19.40 1.65
N SER A 212 -49.84 19.04 2.45
CA SER A 212 -51.21 18.82 1.97
C SER A 212 -51.84 20.06 1.34
N SER A 213 -51.35 21.26 1.64
CA SER A 213 -51.78 22.53 1.04
C SER A 213 -51.19 22.82 -0.36
N PHE A 214 -50.30 21.96 -0.87
CA PHE A 214 -49.61 22.19 -2.15
C PHE A 214 -50.56 22.25 -3.36
N VAL A 215 -51.64 21.46 -3.33
CA VAL A 215 -52.71 21.50 -4.34
C VAL A 215 -54.06 21.40 -3.68
N ASN A 216 -55.03 22.15 -4.22
CA ASN A 216 -56.44 22.12 -3.84
C ASN A 216 -57.14 20.85 -4.37
N ASP A 217 -56.54 19.69 -4.13
CA ASP A 217 -57.07 18.38 -4.50
C ASP A 217 -57.33 17.59 -3.19
N PRO A 218 -58.59 17.33 -2.83
CA PRO A 218 -58.95 16.59 -1.60
C PRO A 218 -58.34 15.19 -1.51
N SER A 219 -57.92 14.61 -2.65
CA SER A 219 -57.28 13.29 -2.71
C SER A 219 -55.79 13.32 -2.36
N PHE A 220 -55.12 14.48 -2.44
CA PHE A 220 -53.70 14.62 -2.12
C PHE A 220 -53.50 15.04 -0.66
N LYS A 221 -53.19 14.07 0.21
CA LYS A 221 -53.00 14.31 1.66
C LYS A 221 -51.60 14.81 2.03
N GLY A 222 -50.81 15.23 1.06
CA GLY A 222 -49.38 15.51 1.23
C GLY A 222 -48.54 14.23 1.34
N GLN A 223 -47.23 14.40 1.38
CA GLN A 223 -46.26 13.30 1.51
C GLN A 223 -45.05 13.74 2.34
N LYS A 224 -44.57 12.83 3.20
CA LYS A 224 -43.34 13.06 3.98
C LYS A 224 -42.13 12.58 3.19
N LYS A 225 -41.01 13.29 3.36
CA LYS A 225 -39.71 12.90 2.83
C LYS A 225 -39.40 11.45 3.15
N THR A 226 -39.21 10.62 2.13
CA THR A 226 -38.89 9.20 2.33
C THR A 226 -37.89 8.71 1.30
N PHE A 227 -36.96 7.88 1.74
CA PHE A 227 -36.02 7.19 0.88
C PHE A 227 -36.56 5.81 0.50
N SER A 228 -36.76 5.53 -0.80
CA SER A 228 -37.37 4.26 -1.19
C SER A 228 -36.39 3.21 -1.68
N TYR A 229 -35.38 3.57 -2.47
CA TYR A 229 -34.38 2.62 -2.96
C TYR A 229 -33.10 3.32 -3.44
N LYS A 230 -31.94 2.68 -3.20
CA LYS A 230 -30.62 3.08 -3.70
C LYS A 230 -29.84 1.84 -4.13
N ASN A 231 -29.23 1.88 -5.30
CA ASN A 231 -28.06 1.07 -5.62
C ASN A 231 -26.85 1.91 -6.08
N GLN A 232 -26.99 3.24 -6.07
CA GLN A 232 -25.88 4.17 -6.23
C GLN A 232 -24.87 4.04 -5.09
N ASN A 233 -23.60 4.19 -5.44
CA ASN A 233 -22.43 4.12 -4.60
C ASN A 233 -21.73 5.49 -4.53
N LYS A 234 -20.62 5.57 -3.78
CA LYS A 234 -19.92 6.82 -3.51
C LYS A 234 -19.23 7.47 -4.74
N ASN A 235 -19.01 6.70 -5.80
CA ASN A 235 -18.38 7.18 -7.02
C ASN A 235 -19.40 7.74 -8.02
N ASP A 236 -20.71 7.55 -7.80
CA ASP A 236 -21.74 8.00 -8.72
C ASP A 236 -22.03 9.50 -8.45
N VAL A 237 -21.37 10.40 -9.15
CA VAL A 237 -21.50 11.85 -8.92
C VAL A 237 -22.59 12.42 -9.81
N PHE A 238 -23.63 13.00 -9.21
CA PHE A 238 -24.75 13.56 -9.97
C PHE A 238 -24.32 14.84 -10.68
N GLY A 239 -24.63 14.96 -11.97
CA GLY A 239 -24.23 16.09 -12.81
C GLY A 239 -22.84 15.97 -13.45
N LEU A 240 -22.03 14.96 -13.08
CA LEU A 240 -20.66 14.86 -13.58
C LEU A 240 -20.58 14.60 -15.08
N SER A 241 -21.47 13.74 -15.61
CA SER A 241 -21.56 13.45 -17.05
C SER A 241 -22.20 14.59 -17.85
N GLN A 242 -22.86 15.54 -17.17
CA GLN A 242 -23.50 16.71 -17.78
C GLN A 242 -22.56 17.92 -17.88
N ILE A 243 -21.40 17.92 -17.23
CA ILE A 243 -20.42 19.00 -17.36
C ILE A 243 -19.88 19.04 -18.80
N PRO A 244 -19.84 20.20 -19.48
CA PRO A 244 -19.28 20.34 -20.84
C PRO A 244 -17.85 19.81 -20.91
N GLU A 245 -17.37 19.24 -22.02
CA GLU A 245 -15.97 18.80 -22.13
C GLU A 245 -14.98 19.97 -22.18
N GLY A 246 -13.70 19.74 -21.82
CA GLY A 246 -12.64 20.75 -21.88
C GLY A 246 -12.38 21.50 -20.57
N ASN A 247 -11.70 22.65 -20.70
CA ASN A 247 -11.34 23.54 -19.58
C ASN A 247 -12.57 24.26 -19.03
N LEU A 248 -12.63 24.41 -17.71
CA LEU A 248 -13.75 25.01 -17.00
C LEU A 248 -13.28 26.20 -16.16
N ASP A 249 -14.09 27.24 -16.09
CA ASP A 249 -13.80 28.42 -15.25
C ASP A 249 -13.91 28.10 -13.75
N TYR A 250 -14.81 27.18 -13.39
CA TYR A 250 -15.04 26.69 -12.04
C TYR A 250 -15.82 25.38 -12.08
N VAL A 251 -15.86 24.66 -10.95
CA VAL A 251 -16.82 23.59 -10.68
C VAL A 251 -17.48 23.84 -9.31
N LEU A 252 -18.81 23.82 -9.27
CA LEU A 252 -19.62 24.08 -8.08
C LEU A 252 -20.24 22.80 -7.52
N PHE A 253 -19.88 22.47 -6.28
CA PHE A 253 -20.44 21.35 -5.52
C PHE A 253 -21.68 21.79 -4.75
N THR A 254 -22.81 21.13 -4.96
CA THR A 254 -24.08 21.38 -4.26
C THR A 254 -24.41 20.28 -3.26
N ALA A 255 -25.23 20.60 -2.26
CA ALA A 255 -25.61 19.69 -1.18
C ALA A 255 -26.36 18.43 -1.66
N GLY A 256 -27.23 18.59 -2.65
CA GLY A 256 -28.06 17.50 -3.20
C GLY A 256 -28.41 17.66 -4.67
N GLU A 257 -29.07 16.63 -5.22
CA GLU A 257 -29.43 16.56 -6.64
C GLU A 257 -30.44 17.64 -7.06
N LYS A 258 -31.38 18.00 -6.16
CA LYS A 258 -32.34 19.10 -6.38
C LYS A 258 -31.62 20.44 -6.57
N ASP A 259 -30.65 20.73 -5.70
CA ASP A 259 -29.88 21.99 -5.73
C ASP A 259 -28.99 22.07 -6.97
N CYS A 260 -28.44 20.94 -7.40
CA CYS A 260 -27.70 20.82 -8.66
C CYS A 260 -28.58 21.20 -9.86
N MET A 261 -29.77 20.59 -9.98
CA MET A 261 -30.70 20.88 -11.09
C MET A 261 -31.23 22.32 -11.03
N SER A 262 -31.50 22.85 -9.83
CA SER A 262 -31.98 24.23 -9.67
C SER A 262 -30.89 25.25 -10.03
N ALA A 263 -29.63 25.03 -9.66
CA ALA A 263 -28.52 25.87 -10.12
C ALA A 263 -28.36 25.81 -11.65
N TYR A 264 -28.44 24.62 -12.23
CA TYR A 264 -28.35 24.43 -13.68
C TYR A 264 -29.44 25.20 -14.43
N SER A 265 -30.70 25.11 -13.97
CA SER A 265 -31.82 25.79 -14.64
C SER A 265 -31.74 27.31 -14.60
N HIS A 266 -30.96 27.86 -13.66
CA HIS A 266 -30.72 29.30 -13.51
C HIS A 266 -29.43 29.79 -14.19
N GLY A 267 -28.79 28.94 -15.02
CA GLY A 267 -27.67 29.28 -15.89
C GLY A 267 -26.29 28.85 -15.38
N PHE A 268 -26.21 28.12 -14.27
CA PHE A 268 -24.94 27.64 -13.71
C PHE A 268 -24.66 26.20 -14.13
N ILE A 269 -23.95 26.03 -15.25
CA ILE A 269 -23.81 24.72 -15.93
C ILE A 269 -22.73 23.79 -15.35
N ASN A 270 -21.72 24.33 -14.64
CA ASN A 270 -20.61 23.54 -14.09
C ASN A 270 -20.91 23.06 -12.66
N VAL A 271 -22.03 22.36 -12.48
CA VAL A 271 -22.58 21.99 -11.16
C VAL A 271 -22.61 20.48 -10.97
N ILE A 272 -22.23 20.02 -9.77
CA ILE A 272 -22.26 18.61 -9.39
C ILE A 272 -22.74 18.41 -7.95
N SER A 273 -23.24 17.22 -7.65
CA SER A 273 -23.58 16.82 -6.28
C SER A 273 -23.02 15.44 -5.91
N LEU A 274 -22.48 15.33 -4.69
CA LEU A 274 -21.94 14.09 -4.12
C LEU A 274 -23.03 13.24 -3.42
N GLN A 275 -24.30 13.40 -3.82
CA GLN A 275 -25.50 12.73 -3.28
C GLN A 275 -25.86 13.07 -1.82
N SER A 276 -24.92 13.61 -1.03
CA SER A 276 -25.15 14.15 0.31
C SER A 276 -23.96 14.99 0.79
N GLU A 277 -24.22 15.95 1.67
CA GLU A 277 -23.19 16.79 2.33
C GLU A 277 -22.21 16.00 3.23
N HIS A 278 -22.58 14.79 3.64
CA HIS A 278 -21.71 13.92 4.44
C HIS A 278 -20.70 13.13 3.62
N GLN A 279 -20.83 13.16 2.29
CA GLN A 279 -19.96 12.46 1.36
C GLN A 279 -18.83 13.38 0.93
N MET A 280 -17.59 12.90 1.06
CA MET A 280 -16.40 13.62 0.59
C MET A 280 -16.08 13.19 -0.85
N PRO A 281 -15.52 14.08 -1.68
CA PRO A 281 -15.09 13.72 -3.02
C PRO A 281 -13.98 12.66 -2.95
N SER A 282 -13.93 11.76 -3.94
CA SER A 282 -12.81 10.80 -4.08
C SER A 282 -11.58 11.48 -4.67
N ASP A 283 -10.40 10.92 -4.41
CA ASP A 283 -9.15 11.43 -4.97
C ASP A 283 -9.15 11.40 -6.51
N ASP A 284 -9.73 10.35 -7.11
CA ASP A 284 -9.89 10.23 -8.57
C ASP A 284 -10.79 11.33 -9.15
N LEU A 285 -11.89 11.65 -8.46
CA LEU A 285 -12.78 12.74 -8.85
C LEU A 285 -12.05 14.08 -8.78
N LEU A 286 -11.35 14.35 -7.67
CA LEU A 286 -10.60 15.59 -7.50
C LEU A 286 -9.49 15.74 -8.54
N LYS A 287 -8.78 14.66 -8.85
CA LYS A 287 -7.76 14.65 -9.90
C LYS A 287 -8.36 14.97 -11.27
N SER A 288 -9.49 14.34 -11.60
CA SER A 288 -10.21 14.59 -12.86
C SER A 288 -10.68 16.05 -12.96
N LEU A 289 -11.27 16.61 -11.91
CA LEU A 289 -11.74 18.00 -11.91
C LEU A 289 -10.60 19.01 -11.92
N ARG A 290 -9.52 18.77 -11.17
CA ARG A 290 -8.35 19.66 -11.10
C ARG A 290 -7.55 19.73 -12.40
N ASN A 291 -7.61 18.69 -13.23
CA ASN A 291 -7.06 18.73 -14.58
C ASN A 291 -7.82 19.71 -15.50
N ARG A 292 -9.07 20.04 -15.15
CA ARG A 292 -10.00 20.81 -15.99
C ARG A 292 -10.21 22.23 -15.47
N THR A 293 -10.01 22.46 -14.17
CA THR A 293 -10.07 23.79 -13.55
C THR A 293 -9.24 23.86 -12.27
N SER A 294 -8.67 25.03 -11.98
CA SER A 294 -8.05 25.31 -10.69
C SER A 294 -9.04 25.78 -9.62
N VAL A 295 -10.30 26.05 -10.01
CA VAL A 295 -11.30 26.68 -9.14
C VAL A 295 -12.40 25.68 -8.78
N LEU A 296 -12.35 25.18 -7.55
CA LEU A 296 -13.38 24.30 -6.99
C LEU A 296 -14.12 25.03 -5.88
N LEU A 297 -15.45 25.07 -5.98
CA LEU A 297 -16.34 25.81 -5.08
C LEU A 297 -17.39 24.88 -4.47
N SER A 298 -17.87 25.17 -3.27
CA SER A 298 -19.01 24.47 -2.66
C SER A 298 -20.07 25.46 -2.20
N CYS A 299 -21.34 25.13 -2.41
CA CYS A 299 -22.48 25.88 -1.87
C CYS A 299 -23.47 24.87 -1.27
N TYR A 300 -23.32 24.63 0.04
CA TYR A 300 -24.12 23.65 0.80
C TYR A 300 -25.18 24.35 1.67
N ASP A 301 -26.03 23.58 2.34
CA ASP A 301 -27.13 24.11 3.12
C ASP A 301 -26.62 25.07 4.22
N ASN A 302 -27.39 26.11 4.49
CA ASN A 302 -27.12 27.11 5.51
C ASN A 302 -27.42 26.63 6.94
N ASP A 303 -27.34 25.33 7.17
CA ASP A 303 -27.50 24.71 8.47
C ASP A 303 -26.15 24.29 9.07
N VAL A 304 -26.18 23.75 10.29
CA VAL A 304 -24.96 23.34 10.99
C VAL A 304 -24.24 22.20 10.24
N ALA A 305 -24.96 21.32 9.54
CA ALA A 305 -24.37 20.22 8.80
C ALA A 305 -23.66 20.70 7.52
N GLY A 306 -24.34 21.53 6.71
CA GLY A 306 -23.80 22.10 5.49
C GLY A 306 -22.61 23.03 5.72
N LYS A 307 -22.66 23.87 6.76
CA LYS A 307 -21.52 24.73 7.17
C LYS A 307 -20.30 23.91 7.60
N ASN A 308 -20.50 22.85 8.39
CA ASN A 308 -19.41 21.98 8.82
C ASN A 308 -18.81 21.17 7.65
N ALA A 309 -19.65 20.70 6.74
CA ALA A 309 -19.22 19.99 5.54
C ALA A 309 -18.40 20.91 4.62
N SER A 310 -18.88 22.14 4.37
CA SER A 310 -18.17 23.13 3.55
C SER A 310 -16.81 23.51 4.15
N LYS A 311 -16.75 23.73 5.48
CA LYS A 311 -15.49 23.98 6.18
C LYS A 311 -14.51 22.82 6.00
N LYS A 312 -14.99 21.58 6.09
CA LYS A 312 -14.16 20.39 5.89
C LYS A 312 -13.65 20.27 4.45
N LEU A 313 -14.48 20.62 3.46
CA LEU A 313 -14.09 20.63 2.05
C LEU A 313 -12.97 21.66 1.78
N LEU A 314 -13.07 22.85 2.40
CA LEU A 314 -12.01 23.86 2.36
C LEU A 314 -10.72 23.37 3.02
N GLU A 315 -10.80 22.90 4.26
CA GLU A 315 -9.61 22.47 5.03
C GLU A 315 -8.91 21.24 4.43
N SER A 316 -9.67 20.30 3.86
CA SER A 316 -9.12 19.03 3.37
C SER A 316 -8.71 19.09 1.90
N TYR A 317 -9.38 19.90 1.09
CA TYR A 317 -9.26 19.86 -0.37
C TYR A 317 -9.12 21.24 -1.03
N GLY A 318 -9.10 22.33 -0.27
CA GLY A 318 -9.01 23.69 -0.82
C GLY A 318 -10.24 24.12 -1.62
N ILE A 319 -11.40 23.48 -1.39
CA ILE A 319 -12.66 23.83 -2.07
C ILE A 319 -13.30 25.00 -1.31
N VAL A 320 -13.45 26.14 -1.97
CA VAL A 320 -13.93 27.37 -1.31
C VAL A 320 -15.45 27.37 -1.18
N SER A 321 -15.93 27.71 0.02
CA SER A 321 -17.37 27.79 0.29
C SER A 321 -17.96 29.12 -0.14
N ILE A 322 -19.06 29.08 -0.88
CA ILE A 322 -19.95 30.20 -1.15
C ILE A 322 -21.04 30.20 -0.07
N PRO A 323 -21.12 31.21 0.81
CA PRO A 323 -22.16 31.27 1.83
C PRO A 323 -23.49 31.75 1.22
N LEU A 324 -24.58 31.08 1.61
CA LEU A 324 -25.94 31.55 1.33
C LEU A 324 -26.40 32.58 2.38
N PRO A 325 -27.29 33.54 2.01
CA PRO A 325 -27.93 34.46 2.95
C PRO A 325 -28.65 33.73 4.10
N GLU A 326 -28.66 34.31 5.31
CA GLU A 326 -29.19 33.66 6.53
C GLU A 326 -30.68 33.29 6.47
N ASP A 327 -31.44 33.96 5.60
CA ASP A 327 -32.87 33.77 5.41
C ASP A 327 -33.23 32.66 4.40
N VAL A 328 -32.24 32.01 3.77
CA VAL A 328 -32.45 30.87 2.87
C VAL A 328 -31.65 29.65 3.32
N LYS A 329 -32.25 28.48 3.19
CA LYS A 329 -31.65 27.23 3.61
C LYS A 329 -30.75 26.61 2.56
N ASP A 330 -31.23 26.45 1.33
CA ASP A 330 -30.53 25.74 0.25
C ASP A 330 -30.58 26.53 -1.06
N ILE A 331 -29.86 26.07 -2.10
CA ILE A 331 -29.82 26.77 -3.40
C ILE A 331 -31.20 26.80 -4.06
N ALA A 332 -31.97 25.72 -3.90
CA ALA A 332 -33.32 25.67 -4.45
C ALA A 332 -34.26 26.70 -3.78
N GLU A 333 -34.11 26.97 -2.48
CA GLU A 333 -34.82 28.07 -1.79
C GLU A 333 -34.23 29.44 -2.15
N TYR A 334 -32.92 29.54 -2.38
CA TYR A 334 -32.28 30.78 -2.83
C TYR A 334 -32.95 31.33 -4.08
N PHE A 335 -33.11 30.51 -5.12
CA PHE A 335 -33.73 30.93 -6.38
C PHE A 335 -35.24 31.13 -6.32
N GLN A 336 -35.89 30.85 -5.18
CA GLN A 336 -37.27 31.25 -4.95
C GLN A 336 -37.38 32.69 -4.43
N LYS A 337 -36.31 33.25 -3.85
CA LYS A 337 -36.29 34.58 -3.22
C LYS A 337 -35.38 35.58 -3.93
N TYR A 338 -34.29 35.10 -4.54
CA TYR A 338 -33.23 35.90 -5.14
C TYR A 338 -33.04 35.53 -6.63
N ASP A 339 -32.40 36.41 -7.39
CA ASP A 339 -32.18 36.22 -8.82
C ASP A 339 -30.81 35.61 -9.16
N SER A 340 -30.63 35.22 -10.42
CA SER A 340 -29.37 34.66 -10.91
C SER A 340 -28.20 35.64 -10.89
N SER A 341 -28.46 36.95 -10.99
CA SER A 341 -27.40 37.98 -10.94
C SER A 341 -26.78 38.08 -9.55
N ASP A 342 -27.59 38.00 -8.50
CA ASP A 342 -27.12 38.00 -7.12
C ASP A 342 -26.29 36.74 -6.83
N PHE A 343 -26.73 35.58 -7.30
CA PHE A 343 -25.95 34.35 -7.13
C PHE A 343 -24.64 34.40 -7.92
N LYS A 344 -24.66 35.03 -9.11
CA LYS A 344 -23.46 35.24 -9.92
C LYS A 344 -22.43 36.10 -9.18
N PHE A 345 -22.86 37.12 -8.45
CA PHE A 345 -21.97 37.91 -7.59
C PHE A 345 -21.32 37.06 -6.48
N LEU A 346 -22.10 36.23 -5.79
CA LEU A 346 -21.58 35.30 -4.78
C LEU A 346 -20.59 34.29 -5.37
N LEU A 347 -20.88 33.77 -6.55
CA LEU A 347 -20.01 32.88 -7.30
C LEU A 347 -18.69 33.55 -7.67
N ASP A 348 -18.73 34.77 -8.21
CA ASP A 348 -17.55 35.50 -8.63
C ASP A 348 -16.63 35.86 -7.43
N GLN A 349 -17.22 36.18 -6.27
CA GLN A 349 -16.45 36.30 -5.01
C GLN A 349 -15.77 34.98 -4.62
N GLY A 350 -16.47 33.85 -4.71
CA GLY A 350 -15.92 32.53 -4.45
C GLY A 350 -14.75 32.19 -5.39
N ILE A 351 -14.88 32.51 -6.69
CA ILE A 351 -13.82 32.32 -7.70
C ILE A 351 -12.56 33.13 -7.33
N GLN A 352 -12.73 34.40 -6.94
CA GLN A 352 -11.60 35.25 -6.53
C GLN A 352 -10.89 34.69 -5.30
N GLN A 353 -11.66 34.25 -4.29
CA GLN A 353 -11.11 33.63 -3.10
C GLN A 353 -10.35 32.33 -3.42
N ALA A 354 -10.91 31.46 -4.25
CA ALA A 354 -10.24 30.21 -4.66
C ALA A 354 -8.90 30.46 -5.36
N LYS A 355 -8.83 31.46 -6.24
CA LYS A 355 -7.57 31.88 -6.90
C LYS A 355 -6.54 32.43 -5.92
N SER A 356 -6.97 33.09 -4.85
CA SER A 356 -6.07 33.61 -3.80
C SER A 356 -5.48 32.51 -2.91
N VAL A 357 -6.22 31.40 -2.71
CA VAL A 357 -5.76 30.24 -1.92
C VAL A 357 -4.63 29.48 -2.64
N SER A 358 -4.51 29.59 -3.97
CA SER A 358 -3.48 28.92 -4.78
C SER A 358 -2.06 29.50 -4.64
N ILE A 359 -1.86 30.64 -3.96
CA ILE A 359 -0.55 31.32 -3.84
C ILE A 359 0.18 30.98 -2.53
N HIS A 360 -0.43 30.28 -1.58
CA HIS A 360 0.25 29.87 -0.36
C HIS A 360 0.24 28.34 -0.21
N SER A 361 1.43 27.76 -0.41
CA SER A 361 1.76 26.41 0.02
C SER A 361 1.25 26.19 1.44
N ILE A 362 0.27 25.29 1.59
CA ILE A 362 -0.38 25.03 2.88
C ILE A 362 0.63 24.33 3.79
N ASP A 363 1.13 25.12 4.73
CA ASP A 363 1.86 24.69 5.90
C ASP A 363 0.95 23.82 6.78
N VAL A 364 1.31 22.55 6.94
CA VAL A 364 0.62 21.64 7.84
C VAL A 364 0.91 22.08 9.27
N THR A 365 0.00 22.82 9.92
CA THR A 365 -0.32 22.69 11.37
C THR A 365 -1.28 23.77 11.88
N LYS A 366 -2.40 23.34 12.47
CA LYS A 366 -2.79 23.59 13.89
C LYS A 366 -4.23 23.15 14.15
N VAL A 367 -4.42 21.88 14.49
CA VAL A 367 -5.59 21.46 15.28
C VAL A 367 -5.32 21.84 16.74
N ARG A 368 -5.96 22.91 17.24
CA ARG A 368 -6.04 23.17 18.69
C ARG A 368 -6.94 22.10 19.32
N LYS A 369 -6.34 21.11 20.00
CA LYS A 369 -7.03 20.28 20.99
C LYS A 369 -6.76 20.84 22.38
N THR A 370 -7.82 21.23 23.10
CA THR A 370 -7.81 21.23 24.56
C THR A 370 -7.66 19.79 25.03
N VAL A 371 -6.56 19.43 25.69
CA VAL A 371 -6.37 18.09 26.27
C VAL A 371 -5.97 18.22 27.74
N ASN A 372 -6.94 18.05 28.64
CA ASN A 372 -6.73 18.00 30.09
C ASN A 372 -6.20 16.64 30.59
N THR A 373 -5.73 15.75 29.71
CA THR A 373 -5.15 14.46 30.12
C THR A 373 -3.65 14.60 30.35
N LYS A 374 -3.12 13.88 31.34
CA LYS A 374 -1.69 13.81 31.64
C LYS A 374 -0.85 13.50 30.38
N ARG A 375 -1.34 12.57 29.54
CA ARG A 375 -0.75 12.22 28.24
C ARG A 375 -0.73 13.41 27.27
N GLY A 376 -1.85 14.12 27.11
CA GLY A 376 -1.92 15.25 26.18
C GLY A 376 -1.06 16.44 26.60
N MET A 377 -0.93 16.69 27.91
CA MET A 377 -0.02 17.70 28.45
C MET A 377 1.45 17.35 28.14
N VAL A 378 1.82 16.07 28.30
CA VAL A 378 3.17 15.57 27.97
C VAL A 378 3.42 15.64 26.46
N GLU A 379 2.49 15.17 25.61
CA GLU A 379 2.60 15.27 24.15
C GLU A 379 2.76 16.74 23.68
N SER A 380 1.98 17.66 24.26
CA SER A 380 2.07 19.11 23.99
C SER A 380 3.40 19.72 24.45
N TYR A 381 3.96 19.26 25.56
CA TYR A 381 5.29 19.67 25.99
C TYR A 381 6.38 19.14 25.04
N LEU A 382 6.34 17.84 24.75
CA LEU A 382 7.33 17.17 23.92
C LEU A 382 7.36 17.74 22.50
N SER A 383 6.20 17.91 21.86
CA SER A 383 6.08 18.50 20.51
C SER A 383 6.59 19.94 20.40
N ARG A 384 6.54 20.72 21.49
CA ARG A 384 7.10 22.08 21.53
C ARG A 384 8.62 22.11 21.63
N LYS A 385 9.24 21.06 22.18
CA LYS A 385 10.69 21.04 22.49
C LYS A 385 11.49 20.16 21.53
N PHE A 386 10.89 19.10 21.03
CA PHE A 386 11.54 18.07 20.24
C PHE A 386 10.74 17.76 18.97
N ASN A 387 11.42 17.21 17.97
CA ASN A 387 10.82 16.47 16.88
C ASN A 387 11.02 14.99 17.15
N PHE A 388 10.05 14.16 16.76
CA PHE A 388 10.13 12.71 16.88
C PHE A 388 9.85 12.07 15.54
N ARG A 389 10.61 11.04 15.18
CA ARG A 389 10.32 10.20 14.03
C ARG A 389 10.66 8.75 14.31
N LEU A 390 9.97 7.85 13.62
CA LEU A 390 10.27 6.42 13.58
C LEU A 390 10.93 6.14 12.24
N ASN A 391 12.21 5.83 12.28
CA ASN A 391 12.95 5.36 11.12
C ASN A 391 12.45 3.97 10.75
N ILE A 392 11.70 3.85 9.65
CA ILE A 392 11.08 2.57 9.27
C ILE A 392 12.09 1.56 8.73
N VAL A 393 13.29 2.01 8.35
CA VAL A 393 14.37 1.14 7.85
C VAL A 393 15.10 0.52 9.04
N THR A 394 15.59 1.32 9.99
CA THR A 394 16.29 0.80 11.18
C THR A 394 15.35 0.28 12.27
N GLN A 395 14.07 0.68 12.23
CA GLN A 395 13.06 0.49 13.29
C GLN A 395 13.41 1.23 14.60
N GLU A 396 14.27 2.25 14.52
CA GLU A 396 14.64 3.07 15.66
C GLU A 396 13.78 4.33 15.77
N ARG A 397 13.46 4.70 17.01
CA ARG A 397 12.83 5.99 17.29
C ARG A 397 13.93 7.01 17.50
N GLU A 398 13.83 8.10 16.77
CA GLU A 398 14.80 9.17 16.76
C GLU A 398 14.13 10.45 17.28
N MET A 399 14.89 11.28 17.99
CA MET A 399 14.47 12.63 18.31
C MET A 399 15.53 13.65 17.90
N SER A 400 15.07 14.85 17.60
CA SER A 400 15.91 16.04 17.45
C SER A 400 15.35 17.15 18.32
N THR A 401 16.20 18.10 18.73
CA THR A 401 15.70 19.29 19.41
C THR A 401 15.15 20.28 18.37
N LYS A 402 14.15 21.09 18.73
CA LYS A 402 13.67 22.16 17.85
C LYS A 402 14.74 23.20 17.50
N LYS A 403 15.81 23.31 18.31
CA LYS A 403 16.97 24.19 18.05
C LYS A 403 17.98 23.59 17.07
N GLN A 404 18.11 22.26 17.05
CA GLN A 404 19.01 21.52 16.18
C GLN A 404 18.19 20.45 15.44
N SER A 405 17.33 20.90 14.50
CA SER A 405 16.40 20.03 13.78
C SER A 405 17.07 19.02 12.85
N ASN A 406 18.34 19.24 12.52
CA ASN A 406 19.08 18.44 11.53
C ASN A 406 19.86 17.28 12.17
N VAL A 407 19.99 17.25 13.51
CA VAL A 407 20.70 16.20 14.24
C VAL A 407 19.68 15.29 14.90
N TRP A 408 19.67 14.03 14.48
CA TRP A 408 18.71 13.02 14.94
C TRP A 408 19.43 11.93 15.73
N ASP A 409 19.06 11.81 17.00
CA ASP A 409 19.64 10.84 17.92
C ASP A 409 18.61 9.79 18.32
N LYS A 410 19.08 8.58 18.59
CA LYS A 410 18.24 7.51 19.12
C LYS A 410 17.66 7.93 20.46
N ILE A 411 16.36 7.72 20.65
CA ILE A 411 15.68 8.10 21.88
C ILE A 411 16.18 7.25 23.06
N ASN A 412 16.86 7.88 24.00
CA ASN A 412 17.06 7.33 25.33
C ASN A 412 15.85 7.64 26.21
N VAL A 413 15.00 6.62 26.43
CA VAL A 413 13.74 6.77 27.18
C VAL A 413 13.99 7.20 28.64
N ASN A 414 15.10 6.76 29.24
CA ASN A 414 15.44 7.11 30.62
C ASN A 414 15.87 8.58 30.74
N GLU A 415 16.65 9.09 29.79
CA GLU A 415 17.00 10.51 29.74
C GLU A 415 15.78 11.38 29.45
N LEU A 416 14.91 10.95 28.54
CA LEU A 416 13.66 11.66 28.24
C LEU A 416 12.75 11.73 29.47
N ARG A 417 12.68 10.65 30.25
CA ARG A 417 11.98 10.63 31.55
C ARG A 417 12.60 11.63 32.51
N GLY A 418 13.92 11.59 32.74
CA GLY A 418 14.61 12.52 33.63
C GLY A 418 14.48 13.98 33.19
N HIS A 419 14.32 14.25 31.89
CA HIS A 419 13.99 15.56 31.36
C HIS A 419 12.55 15.97 31.68
N LEU A 420 11.57 15.08 31.51
CA LEU A 420 10.17 15.33 31.87
C LEU A 420 10.01 15.59 33.38
N ASP A 421 10.65 14.79 34.22
CA ASP A 421 10.61 14.92 35.69
C ASP A 421 11.13 16.31 36.13
N ARG A 422 12.26 16.77 35.58
CA ARG A 422 12.82 18.12 35.84
C ARG A 422 11.92 19.27 35.41
N HIS A 423 10.99 19.01 34.50
CA HIS A 423 10.04 20.00 33.97
C HIS A 423 8.62 19.82 34.54
N GLY A 424 8.47 19.09 35.66
CA GLY A 424 7.22 18.96 36.40
C GLY A 424 6.25 17.92 35.83
N PHE A 425 6.72 17.03 34.95
CA PHE A 425 5.91 15.95 34.38
C PHE A 425 6.33 14.60 34.98
N GLU A 426 5.72 14.20 36.09
CA GLU A 426 5.93 12.86 36.67
C GLU A 426 5.37 11.76 35.76
N CYS A 427 6.20 11.10 34.96
CA CYS A 427 5.73 10.12 33.98
C CYS A 427 6.31 8.73 34.24
N SER A 428 5.47 7.70 34.19
CA SER A 428 5.95 6.32 34.14
C SER A 428 6.64 6.03 32.80
N LEU A 429 7.60 5.10 32.79
CA LEU A 429 8.25 4.64 31.55
C LEU A 429 7.22 4.08 30.57
N ASP A 430 6.16 3.43 31.06
CA ASP A 430 5.08 2.90 30.23
C ASP A 430 4.30 3.99 29.50
N LEU A 431 4.03 5.13 30.17
CA LEU A 431 3.37 6.26 29.54
C LEU A 431 4.23 6.85 28.41
N ILE A 432 5.53 7.03 28.66
CA ILE A 432 6.47 7.54 27.66
C ILE A 432 6.57 6.57 26.48
N ASN A 433 6.72 5.28 26.74
CA ASN A 433 6.73 4.25 25.70
C ASN A 433 5.42 4.20 24.92
N CYS A 434 4.27 4.40 25.58
CA CYS A 434 2.96 4.48 24.93
C CYS A 434 2.86 5.69 23.99
N ILE A 435 3.38 6.86 24.40
CA ILE A 435 3.45 8.06 23.55
C ILE A 435 4.34 7.78 22.34
N LEU A 436 5.55 7.28 22.57
CA LEU A 436 6.55 7.00 21.53
C LEU A 436 6.13 5.88 20.55
N LYS A 437 5.24 4.97 20.96
CA LYS A 437 4.66 3.91 20.11
C LYS A 437 3.39 4.34 19.37
N SER A 438 2.84 5.51 19.68
CA SER A 438 1.59 5.98 19.10
C SER A 438 1.80 6.85 17.86
N PHE A 439 0.69 7.26 17.22
CA PHE A 439 0.70 8.20 16.09
C PHE A 439 1.27 9.59 16.40
N PHE A 440 1.69 9.85 17.65
CA PHE A 440 2.48 11.02 18.01
C PHE A 440 3.85 11.04 17.30
N VAL A 441 4.44 9.87 17.02
CA VAL A 441 5.72 9.75 16.32
C VAL A 441 5.44 9.39 14.86
N GLU A 442 5.81 10.28 13.95
CA GLU A 442 5.61 10.07 12.52
C GLU A 442 6.58 9.03 11.95
N ARG A 443 6.14 8.30 10.92
CA ARG A 443 6.98 7.33 10.23
C ARG A 443 7.82 8.05 9.18
N PHE A 444 9.09 7.68 9.10
CA PHE A 444 10.07 8.31 8.24
C PHE A 444 10.90 7.26 7.52
N ASN A 445 10.97 7.36 6.19
CA ASN A 445 11.84 6.54 5.36
C ASN A 445 13.06 7.37 4.90
N PRO A 446 14.23 7.21 5.52
CA PRO A 446 15.41 8.03 5.24
C PRO A 446 15.91 7.93 3.80
N ILE A 447 15.77 6.75 3.18
CA ILE A 447 16.26 6.52 1.82
C ILE A 447 15.29 7.14 0.81
N GLU A 448 13.99 6.99 1.05
CA GLU A 448 12.96 7.61 0.22
C GLU A 448 13.01 9.13 0.29
N ASP A 449 13.15 9.70 1.49
CA ASP A 449 13.27 11.15 1.72
C ASP A 449 14.50 11.74 1.01
N TYR A 450 15.63 11.03 1.03
CA TYR A 450 16.83 11.41 0.28
C TYR A 450 16.55 11.56 -1.22
N PHE A 451 15.90 10.58 -1.84
CA PHE A 451 15.58 10.64 -3.28
C PHE A 451 14.46 11.62 -3.60
N LEU A 452 13.45 11.75 -2.73
CA LEU A 452 12.38 12.75 -2.88
C LEU A 452 12.89 14.18 -2.80
N ALA A 453 14.02 14.43 -2.13
CA ALA A 453 14.65 15.76 -2.09
C ALA A 453 15.02 16.27 -3.50
N PHE A 454 15.29 15.37 -4.46
CA PHE A 454 15.59 15.71 -5.85
C PHE A 454 14.36 16.13 -6.67
N GLU A 455 13.11 15.87 -6.22
CA GLU A 455 11.91 16.22 -7.00
C GLU A 455 11.76 17.73 -7.26
N LYS A 456 12.43 18.56 -6.44
CA LYS A 456 12.39 20.03 -6.58
C LYS A 456 13.40 20.58 -7.58
N ASN A 457 14.36 19.76 -8.02
CA ASN A 457 15.42 20.19 -8.92
C ASN A 457 14.97 19.97 -10.37
N GLU A 458 15.26 20.94 -11.23
CA GLU A 458 15.08 20.75 -12.67
C GLU A 458 16.13 19.76 -13.19
N PHE A 459 15.68 18.75 -13.94
CA PHE A 459 16.57 17.77 -14.55
C PHE A 459 17.37 18.41 -15.69
N ASP A 460 18.66 18.64 -15.46
CA ASP A 460 19.58 19.06 -16.51
C ASP A 460 19.97 17.87 -17.38
N SER A 461 19.41 17.80 -18.59
CA SER A 461 19.71 16.76 -19.57
C SER A 461 21.01 16.99 -20.35
N SER A 462 21.70 18.12 -20.13
CA SER A 462 22.93 18.47 -20.86
C SER A 462 24.19 17.78 -20.33
N GLN A 463 24.16 17.29 -19.08
CA GLN A 463 25.29 16.62 -18.43
C GLN A 463 24.95 15.17 -18.09
N ASP A 464 25.86 14.24 -18.40
CA ASP A 464 25.75 12.83 -18.01
C ASP A 464 26.69 12.52 -16.83
N TYR A 465 26.21 12.80 -15.62
CA TYR A 465 26.97 12.58 -14.38
C TYR A 465 27.29 11.11 -14.14
N ILE A 466 26.41 10.18 -14.52
CA ILE A 466 26.68 8.74 -14.41
C ILE A 466 27.84 8.35 -15.34
N HIS A 467 27.93 8.94 -16.53
CA HIS A 467 29.07 8.75 -17.42
C HIS A 467 30.36 9.33 -16.81
N GLN A 468 30.32 10.53 -16.22
CA GLN A 468 31.46 11.11 -15.48
C GLN A 468 31.89 10.25 -14.28
N LEU A 469 30.93 9.71 -13.53
CA LEU A 469 31.21 8.77 -12.44
C LEU A 469 31.91 7.50 -12.96
N SER A 470 31.46 7.01 -14.12
CA SER A 470 32.03 5.81 -14.72
C SER A 470 33.50 5.98 -15.13
N SER A 471 33.97 7.21 -15.43
CA SER A 471 35.36 7.46 -15.83
C SER A 471 36.37 7.40 -14.69
N TYR A 472 35.94 7.44 -13.42
CA TYR A 472 36.84 7.25 -12.27
C TYR A 472 37.33 5.79 -12.14
N VAL A 473 36.69 4.84 -12.81
CA VAL A 473 37.05 3.41 -12.75
C VAL A 473 37.68 2.97 -14.07
N HIS A 474 38.98 2.67 -14.03
CA HIS A 474 39.73 2.27 -15.21
C HIS A 474 39.71 0.74 -15.36
N LEU A 475 39.05 0.26 -16.41
CA LEU A 475 39.00 -1.16 -16.75
C LEU A 475 40.37 -1.64 -17.24
N LYS A 476 40.72 -2.91 -16.97
CA LYS A 476 41.98 -3.51 -17.45
C LYS A 476 42.08 -3.52 -18.98
N ASN A 477 40.95 -3.73 -19.66
CA ASN A 477 40.84 -3.71 -21.13
C ASN A 477 39.86 -2.59 -21.55
N PRO A 478 40.29 -1.32 -21.63
CA PRO A 478 39.40 -0.18 -21.85
C PRO A 478 39.06 0.03 -23.34
N THR A 479 38.49 -0.98 -23.99
CA THR A 479 37.91 -0.82 -25.34
C THR A 479 36.65 0.05 -25.26
N ALA A 480 36.30 0.74 -26.36
CA ALA A 480 35.07 1.55 -26.40
C ALA A 480 33.82 0.74 -26.03
N ASP A 481 33.78 -0.54 -26.40
CA ASP A 481 32.70 -1.44 -26.06
C ASP A 481 32.69 -1.82 -24.56
N ASN A 482 33.85 -2.11 -23.96
CA ASN A 482 33.96 -2.42 -22.53
C ASN A 482 33.59 -1.21 -21.66
N SER A 483 34.04 -0.01 -22.02
CA SER A 483 33.70 1.22 -21.32
C SER A 483 32.20 1.54 -21.43
N ARG A 484 31.60 1.35 -22.62
CA ARG A 484 30.14 1.47 -22.81
C ARG A 484 29.37 0.46 -21.95
N TYR A 485 29.85 -0.79 -21.90
CA TYR A 485 29.26 -1.86 -21.10
C TYR A 485 29.29 -1.52 -19.59
N TRP A 486 30.41 -0.99 -19.09
CA TRP A 486 30.55 -0.50 -17.72
C TRP A 486 29.57 0.63 -17.39
N TYR A 487 29.59 1.71 -18.17
CA TYR A 487 28.67 2.86 -18.00
C TYR A 487 27.20 2.40 -17.99
N MET A 488 26.81 1.58 -18.97
CA MET A 488 25.44 1.12 -19.13
C MET A 488 24.97 0.26 -17.95
N HIS A 489 25.82 -0.65 -17.46
CA HIS A 489 25.47 -1.46 -16.29
C HIS A 489 25.47 -0.67 -14.98
N LEU A 490 26.38 0.29 -14.80
CA LEU A 490 26.37 1.20 -13.65
C LEU A 490 25.06 2.01 -13.63
N LYS A 491 24.70 2.64 -14.75
CA LYS A 491 23.45 3.39 -14.92
C LYS A 491 22.22 2.55 -14.60
N LYS A 492 22.08 1.39 -15.24
CA LYS A 492 20.93 0.50 -15.01
C LYS A 492 20.91 -0.04 -13.59
N TRP A 493 22.07 -0.29 -12.97
CA TRP A 493 22.16 -0.73 -11.58
C TRP A 493 21.67 0.34 -10.61
N MET A 494 22.06 1.61 -10.79
CA MET A 494 21.60 2.72 -9.95
C MET A 494 20.08 2.91 -10.06
N VAL A 495 19.52 2.88 -11.28
CA VAL A 495 18.07 2.96 -11.50
C VAL A 495 17.34 1.81 -10.81
N ARG A 496 17.84 0.57 -10.94
CA ARG A 496 17.25 -0.60 -10.24
C ARG A 496 17.36 -0.48 -8.72
N ALA A 497 18.42 0.14 -8.21
CA ALA A 497 18.58 0.39 -6.78
C ALA A 497 17.54 1.39 -6.26
N ILE A 498 17.27 2.47 -6.98
CA ILE A 498 16.20 3.42 -6.62
C ILE A 498 14.83 2.74 -6.64
N ARG A 499 14.59 1.88 -7.64
CA ARG A 499 13.32 1.14 -7.75
C ARG A 499 13.01 0.28 -6.51
N THR A 500 14.01 -0.26 -5.81
CA THR A 500 13.76 -1.07 -4.60
C THR A 500 13.17 -0.26 -3.45
N VAL A 501 13.33 1.08 -3.49
CA VAL A 501 12.83 2.00 -2.46
C VAL A 501 11.37 2.36 -2.71
N PHE A 502 11.00 2.65 -3.96
CA PHE A 502 9.67 3.18 -4.32
C PHE A 502 8.68 2.11 -4.80
N ASN A 503 9.15 0.94 -5.25
CA ASN A 503 8.28 -0.14 -5.70
C ASN A 503 8.42 -1.36 -4.76
N PRO A 504 7.38 -1.71 -3.98
CA PRO A 504 7.39 -2.89 -3.09
C PRO A 504 7.70 -4.22 -3.79
N ALA A 505 7.38 -4.34 -5.08
CA ALA A 505 7.70 -5.52 -5.89
C ALA A 505 9.05 -5.40 -6.63
N GLY A 506 9.65 -4.21 -6.63
CA GLY A 506 10.90 -3.90 -7.29
C GLY A 506 12.10 -4.52 -6.58
N ILE A 507 12.98 -5.16 -7.34
CA ILE A 507 14.27 -5.66 -6.83
C ILE A 507 15.41 -5.31 -7.76
N ASN A 508 16.61 -5.17 -7.20
CA ASN A 508 17.85 -5.19 -7.96
C ASN A 508 18.51 -6.56 -7.83
N LYS A 509 18.15 -7.48 -8.75
CA LYS A 509 18.62 -8.87 -8.71
C LYS A 509 20.06 -9.07 -9.17
N HIS A 510 20.68 -8.03 -9.74
CA HIS A 510 22.02 -8.08 -10.31
C HIS A 510 23.03 -7.42 -9.36
N ALA A 511 24.08 -8.16 -8.99
CA ALA A 511 25.20 -7.64 -8.22
C ALA A 511 26.28 -7.08 -9.16
N LEU A 512 26.76 -5.87 -8.88
CA LEU A 512 27.86 -5.23 -9.60
C LEU A 512 29.18 -5.54 -8.88
N ILE A 513 30.13 -6.21 -9.54
CA ILE A 513 31.36 -6.72 -8.91
C ILE A 513 32.59 -6.11 -9.57
N LEU A 514 33.46 -5.52 -8.76
CA LEU A 514 34.79 -5.07 -9.16
C LEU A 514 35.83 -6.10 -8.74
N CYS A 515 36.60 -6.59 -9.69
CA CYS A 515 37.66 -7.58 -9.45
C CYS A 515 39.00 -7.10 -9.97
N SER A 516 40.08 -7.39 -9.25
CA SER A 516 41.45 -7.14 -9.71
C SER A 516 42.44 -7.87 -8.82
N PRO A 517 43.47 -8.54 -9.36
CA PRO A 517 44.52 -9.16 -8.57
C PRO A 517 45.37 -8.15 -7.79
N LYS A 518 45.35 -6.86 -8.19
CA LYS A 518 46.07 -5.80 -7.49
C LYS A 518 45.34 -5.41 -6.20
N GLU A 519 46.03 -5.50 -5.08
CA GLU A 519 45.54 -5.02 -3.78
C GLU A 519 45.66 -3.48 -3.68
N ASN A 520 44.90 -2.87 -2.75
CA ASN A 520 44.97 -1.45 -2.43
C ASN A 520 44.68 -0.45 -3.58
N ILE A 521 43.99 -0.88 -4.64
CA ILE A 521 43.57 0.00 -5.75
C ILE A 521 42.22 0.71 -5.51
N GLY A 522 41.67 0.66 -4.28
CA GLY A 522 40.44 1.35 -3.92
C GLY A 522 39.11 0.65 -4.24
N LYS A 523 39.10 -0.65 -4.59
CA LYS A 523 37.86 -1.40 -4.95
C LYS A 523 36.74 -1.29 -3.90
N SER A 524 37.03 -1.71 -2.68
CA SER A 524 36.06 -1.70 -1.57
C SER A 524 35.68 -0.26 -1.20
N TYR A 525 36.65 0.66 -1.27
CA TYR A 525 36.42 2.08 -1.03
C TYR A 525 35.47 2.69 -2.05
N PHE A 526 35.60 2.37 -3.35
CA PHE A 526 34.66 2.83 -4.37
C PHE A 526 33.25 2.28 -4.15
N CYS A 527 33.11 1.02 -3.73
CA CYS A 527 31.79 0.45 -3.38
C CYS A 527 31.13 1.20 -2.21
N GLU A 528 31.90 1.62 -1.20
CA GLU A 528 31.43 2.50 -0.12
C GLU A 528 31.14 3.91 -0.63
N PHE A 529 32.03 4.48 -1.44
CA PHE A 529 31.95 5.83 -1.99
C PHE A 529 30.72 6.05 -2.87
N LEU A 530 30.28 5.00 -3.58
CA LEU A 530 29.05 5.00 -4.37
C LEU A 530 27.79 5.18 -3.48
N CYS A 531 27.87 4.88 -2.18
CA CYS A 531 26.80 5.18 -1.25
C CYS A 531 26.78 6.68 -0.91
N PRO A 532 25.63 7.37 -1.06
CA PRO A 532 25.50 8.76 -0.67
C PRO A 532 25.85 8.98 0.80
N THR A 533 26.54 10.08 1.12
CA THR A 533 26.92 10.42 2.50
C THR A 533 25.74 10.39 3.48
N PRO A 534 24.55 10.94 3.15
CA PRO A 534 23.39 10.88 4.05
C PRO A 534 22.89 9.45 4.31
N LEU A 535 23.18 8.53 3.39
CA LEU A 535 22.73 7.13 3.44
C LEU A 535 23.81 6.15 3.91
N ILE A 536 24.99 6.61 4.32
CA ILE A 536 26.10 5.73 4.72
C ILE A 536 25.74 4.79 5.88
N LYS A 537 24.79 5.19 6.76
CA LYS A 537 24.23 4.33 7.82
C LYS A 537 23.48 3.11 7.30
N TYR A 538 23.07 3.13 6.03
CA TYR A 538 22.37 2.05 5.32
C TYR A 538 23.30 1.27 4.39
N TYR A 539 24.60 1.57 4.38
CA TYR A 539 25.62 0.75 3.73
C TYR A 539 26.07 -0.37 4.69
N ASN A 540 26.17 -1.60 4.18
CA ASN A 540 26.71 -2.73 4.94
C ASN A 540 27.99 -3.24 4.26
N PRO A 541 29.18 -2.99 4.84
CA PRO A 541 30.45 -3.41 4.23
C PRO A 541 30.67 -4.92 4.28
N ASN A 542 30.13 -5.59 5.29
CA ASN A 542 30.37 -7.01 5.51
C ASN A 542 29.18 -7.67 6.23
N PRO A 543 28.14 -8.09 5.48
CA PRO A 543 27.00 -8.79 6.07
C PRO A 543 27.45 -10.16 6.62
N ASP A 544 26.82 -10.64 7.69
CA ASP A 544 27.05 -12.02 8.16
C ASP A 544 26.40 -13.01 7.18
N LYS A 545 27.22 -13.59 6.30
CA LYS A 545 26.80 -14.52 5.25
C LYS A 545 26.51 -15.93 5.78
N ASN A 546 26.93 -16.25 7.01
CA ASN A 546 26.75 -17.58 7.60
C ASN A 546 25.43 -17.68 8.36
N ASN A 547 24.86 -16.54 8.77
CA ASN A 547 23.61 -16.47 9.50
C ASN A 547 22.48 -15.93 8.61
N GLU A 548 21.65 -16.85 8.10
CA GLU A 548 20.55 -16.52 7.19
C GLU A 548 19.60 -15.45 7.77
N LYS A 549 19.31 -15.50 9.07
CA LYS A 549 18.38 -14.55 9.71
C LYS A 549 18.96 -13.14 9.76
N ASP A 550 20.25 -13.02 10.05
CA ASP A 550 20.90 -11.70 10.10
C ASP A 550 21.14 -11.14 8.70
N PHE A 551 21.43 -11.99 7.71
CA PHE A 551 21.47 -11.59 6.31
C PHE A 551 20.09 -11.11 5.81
N GLN A 552 19.01 -11.83 6.15
CA GLN A 552 17.64 -11.41 5.83
C GLN A 552 17.28 -10.06 6.47
N LYS A 553 17.77 -9.77 7.68
CA LYS A 553 17.62 -8.42 8.28
C LYS A 553 18.42 -7.38 7.50
N ALA A 554 19.63 -7.69 7.03
CA ALA A 554 20.42 -6.76 6.22
C ALA A 554 19.67 -6.38 4.92
N LEU A 555 19.02 -7.34 4.27
CA LEU A 555 18.26 -7.12 3.03
C LEU A 555 17.15 -6.06 3.13
N ILE A 556 16.56 -5.88 4.33
CA ILE A 556 15.49 -4.91 4.58
C ILE A 556 15.97 -3.63 5.28
N ARG A 557 17.19 -3.63 5.84
CA ARG A 557 17.75 -2.51 6.60
C ARG A 557 18.81 -1.73 5.84
N ASN A 558 19.43 -2.32 4.83
CA ASN A 558 20.54 -1.72 4.11
C ASN A 558 20.14 -1.42 2.67
N PHE A 559 20.43 -0.20 2.22
CA PHE A 559 20.21 0.22 0.83
C PHE A 559 21.25 -0.45 -0.08
N ILE A 560 22.50 -0.49 0.36
CA ILE A 560 23.62 -1.11 -0.34
C ILE A 560 24.28 -2.13 0.57
N ILE A 561 24.47 -3.34 0.06
CA ILE A 561 25.22 -4.40 0.72
C ILE A 561 26.46 -4.68 -0.13
N ASN A 562 27.63 -4.54 0.46
CA ASN A 562 28.88 -4.95 -0.16
C ASN A 562 29.13 -6.44 0.10
N LEU A 563 29.29 -7.20 -0.97
CA LEU A 563 29.69 -8.60 -0.95
C LEU A 563 31.21 -8.68 -1.00
N ASP A 564 31.85 -8.18 0.06
CA ASP A 564 33.31 -8.18 0.14
C ASP A 564 33.87 -9.61 0.17
N GLU A 565 35.07 -9.82 -0.34
CA GLU A 565 35.71 -11.15 -0.43
C GLU A 565 34.80 -12.24 -1.00
N LEU A 566 34.18 -11.97 -2.15
CA LEU A 566 33.18 -12.86 -2.76
C LEU A 566 33.68 -14.30 -2.96
N HIS A 567 34.97 -14.48 -3.26
CA HIS A 567 35.59 -15.80 -3.41
C HIS A 567 35.57 -16.65 -2.12
N GLN A 568 35.48 -16.01 -0.94
CA GLN A 568 35.42 -16.68 0.36
C GLN A 568 34.00 -17.06 0.80
N LEU A 569 32.98 -16.78 -0.03
CA LEU A 569 31.61 -17.23 0.27
C LEU A 569 31.55 -18.75 0.42
N ARG A 570 31.27 -19.18 1.65
CA ARG A 570 30.98 -20.56 2.02
C ARG A 570 29.50 -20.92 1.86
N ALA A 571 28.64 -19.91 1.68
CA ALA A 571 27.21 -20.11 1.47
C ALA A 571 26.95 -20.92 0.19
N SER A 572 25.90 -21.74 0.20
CA SER A 572 25.56 -22.53 -0.98
C SER A 572 25.10 -21.62 -2.12
N PRO A 573 25.38 -21.99 -3.38
CA PRO A 573 24.94 -21.25 -4.56
C PRO A 573 23.44 -20.95 -4.59
N ASP A 574 22.62 -21.86 -4.07
CA ASP A 574 21.16 -21.71 -4.00
C ASP A 574 20.74 -20.65 -2.97
N VAL A 575 21.45 -20.56 -1.84
CA VAL A 575 21.22 -19.51 -0.83
C VAL A 575 21.55 -18.13 -1.40
N VAL A 576 22.67 -18.00 -2.11
CA VAL A 576 23.05 -16.73 -2.74
C VAL A 576 22.06 -16.31 -3.83
N LYS A 577 21.57 -17.25 -4.64
CA LYS A 577 20.48 -16.98 -5.61
C LYS A 577 19.21 -16.51 -4.93
N ASN A 578 18.87 -17.10 -3.78
CA ASN A 578 17.72 -16.68 -2.98
C ASN A 578 17.90 -15.25 -2.49
N TRP A 579 19.05 -14.90 -1.90
CA TRP A 579 19.35 -13.53 -1.48
C TRP A 579 19.20 -12.52 -2.62
N LEU A 580 19.73 -12.84 -3.81
CA LEU A 580 19.66 -11.97 -4.98
C LEU A 580 18.25 -11.87 -5.58
N SER A 581 17.39 -12.89 -5.41
CA SER A 581 16.08 -12.96 -6.07
C SER A 581 14.89 -12.68 -5.15
N GLN A 582 15.09 -12.72 -3.83
CA GLN A 582 14.03 -12.57 -2.84
C GLN A 582 13.50 -11.13 -2.81
N ARG A 583 12.19 -10.98 -3.01
CA ARG A 583 11.48 -9.69 -2.99
C ARG A 583 10.94 -9.33 -1.60
N TYR A 584 10.37 -10.33 -0.94
CA TYR A 584 9.71 -10.20 0.35
C TYR A 584 10.38 -11.09 1.38
N ILE A 585 10.49 -10.58 2.61
CA ILE A 585 11.16 -11.26 3.70
C ILE A 585 10.21 -11.25 4.89
N ASN A 586 9.86 -12.44 5.35
CA ASN A 586 9.09 -12.61 6.57
C ASN A 586 10.05 -12.40 7.74
N VAL A 587 9.86 -11.31 8.47
CA VAL A 587 10.69 -10.96 9.61
C VAL A 587 9.84 -10.75 10.85
N ARG A 588 10.32 -11.28 11.97
CA ARG A 588 9.88 -10.86 13.28
C ARG A 588 10.81 -9.76 13.77
N LEU A 589 10.34 -8.52 13.74
CA LEU A 589 11.11 -7.40 14.25
C LEU A 589 11.20 -7.48 15.78
N PRO A 590 12.32 -7.04 16.39
CA PRO A 590 12.40 -6.92 17.84
C PRO A 590 11.21 -6.10 18.36
N TYR A 591 10.56 -6.57 19.43
CA TYR A 591 9.40 -5.92 20.07
C TYR A 591 8.08 -5.95 19.27
N GLN A 592 8.00 -6.73 18.18
CA GLN A 592 6.73 -7.09 17.56
C GLN A 592 6.34 -8.53 17.93
N GLU A 593 5.09 -8.71 18.33
CA GLU A 593 4.54 -10.02 18.69
C GLU A 593 4.35 -10.87 17.43
N ASP A 594 3.89 -10.25 16.34
CA ASP A 594 3.60 -10.88 15.06
C ASP A 594 4.77 -10.82 14.07
N GLU A 595 4.82 -11.80 13.16
CA GLU A 595 5.67 -11.74 11.98
C GLU A 595 5.10 -10.74 10.95
N THR A 596 5.98 -9.99 10.31
CA THR A 596 5.62 -9.01 9.27
C THR A 596 6.33 -9.33 7.97
N VAL A 597 5.65 -9.05 6.85
CA VAL A 597 6.24 -9.15 5.52
C VAL A 597 6.89 -7.81 5.18
N ALA A 598 8.21 -7.79 5.11
CA ALA A 598 8.98 -6.61 4.74
C ALA A 598 9.45 -6.70 3.28
N CYS A 599 9.48 -5.57 2.58
CA CYS A 599 10.01 -5.47 1.23
C CYS A 599 11.53 -5.33 1.30
N ARG A 600 12.24 -6.01 0.39
CA ARG A 600 13.69 -5.86 0.27
C ARG A 600 14.03 -4.52 -0.38
N ILE A 601 14.91 -3.77 0.27
CA ILE A 601 15.47 -2.51 -0.25
C ILE A 601 16.92 -2.67 -0.75
N ALA A 602 17.61 -3.74 -0.35
CA ALA A 602 19.04 -3.90 -0.62
C ALA A 602 19.39 -4.12 -2.09
N SER A 603 20.41 -3.38 -2.55
CA SER A 603 21.15 -3.59 -3.79
C SER A 603 22.58 -4.05 -3.49
N PHE A 604 23.14 -4.86 -4.39
CA PHE A 604 24.43 -5.53 -4.13
C PHE A 604 25.56 -4.92 -4.96
N LEU A 605 26.64 -4.59 -4.27
CA LEU A 605 27.97 -4.32 -4.81
C LEU A 605 28.93 -5.42 -4.33
N GLY A 606 30.11 -5.52 -4.93
CA GLY A 606 31.13 -6.44 -4.45
C GLY A 606 32.51 -6.08 -4.93
N SER A 607 33.50 -6.40 -4.11
CA SER A 607 34.92 -6.28 -4.40
C SER A 607 35.62 -7.61 -4.16
N THR A 608 36.53 -8.00 -5.06
CA THR A 608 37.33 -9.22 -4.88
C THR A 608 38.73 -9.08 -5.47
N ASN A 609 39.71 -9.71 -4.84
CA ASN A 609 41.07 -9.82 -5.37
C ASN A 609 41.22 -11.00 -6.34
N ASN A 610 40.25 -11.91 -6.37
CA ASN A 610 40.23 -13.03 -7.30
C ASN A 610 39.33 -12.72 -8.51
N ILE A 611 39.88 -12.86 -9.71
CA ILE A 611 39.16 -12.72 -10.99
C ILE A 611 38.19 -13.90 -11.16
N GLU A 612 38.62 -15.10 -10.80
CA GLU A 612 37.83 -16.32 -10.89
C GLU A 612 36.99 -16.51 -9.62
N PHE A 613 35.95 -15.71 -9.45
CA PHE A 613 35.08 -15.74 -8.26
C PHE A 613 33.75 -16.46 -8.49
N LEU A 614 33.34 -16.69 -9.74
CA LEU A 614 32.05 -17.31 -10.06
C LEU A 614 32.16 -18.82 -10.15
N ARG A 615 31.43 -19.52 -9.28
CA ARG A 615 31.25 -20.97 -9.41
C ARG A 615 30.10 -21.27 -10.37
N SER A 616 30.22 -22.31 -11.18
CA SER A 616 29.19 -22.76 -12.14
C SER A 616 27.78 -22.84 -11.55
N GLU A 617 27.68 -23.31 -10.32
CA GLU A 617 26.42 -23.49 -9.61
C GLU A 617 25.73 -22.18 -9.20
N THR A 618 26.42 -21.03 -9.18
CA THR A 618 25.89 -19.74 -8.67
C THR A 618 25.02 -18.98 -9.66
N GLY A 619 25.06 -19.37 -10.94
CA GLY A 619 24.21 -18.83 -12.01
C GLY A 619 24.71 -17.49 -12.55
N TYR A 620 25.06 -17.49 -13.84
CA TYR A 620 25.78 -16.40 -14.52
C TYR A 620 24.99 -15.09 -14.68
N SER A 621 23.66 -15.15 -14.74
CA SER A 621 22.83 -14.01 -15.12
C SER A 621 22.60 -12.96 -14.02
N ARG A 622 23.15 -13.15 -12.81
CA ARG A 622 22.96 -12.23 -11.67
C ARG A 622 24.22 -11.47 -11.27
N TRP A 623 25.35 -11.76 -11.89
CA TRP A 623 26.65 -11.19 -11.54
C TRP A 623 27.18 -10.39 -12.72
N ILE A 624 27.39 -9.10 -12.51
CA ILE A 624 27.95 -8.19 -13.51
C ILE A 624 29.38 -7.85 -13.05
N GLY A 625 30.35 -8.60 -13.57
CA GLY A 625 31.76 -8.49 -13.19
C GLY A 625 32.55 -7.56 -14.10
N PHE A 626 33.48 -6.81 -13.51
CA PHE A 626 34.43 -5.95 -14.21
C PHE A 626 35.84 -6.15 -13.66
N GLU A 627 36.80 -6.48 -14.54
CA GLU A 627 38.21 -6.48 -14.18
C GLU A 627 38.77 -5.05 -14.32
N ILE A 628 39.29 -4.51 -13.22
CA ILE A 628 39.77 -3.13 -13.15
C ILE A 628 41.29 -3.06 -12.95
N ASP A 629 41.91 -2.01 -13.50
CA ASP A 629 43.34 -1.75 -13.35
C ASP A 629 43.63 -0.85 -12.14
N PHE A 630 42.96 0.31 -12.06
CA PHE A 630 43.02 1.25 -10.94
C PHE A 630 41.76 2.12 -10.89
N ILE A 631 41.60 2.85 -9.79
CA ILE A 631 40.52 3.83 -9.58
C ILE A 631 41.19 5.16 -9.30
N ASP A 632 40.69 6.22 -9.92
CA ASP A 632 41.17 7.58 -9.71
C ASP A 632 40.96 8.03 -8.25
N TYR A 633 41.70 9.04 -7.83
CA TYR A 633 41.52 9.61 -6.50
C TYR A 633 40.11 10.20 -6.36
N LEU A 634 39.38 9.77 -5.32
CA LEU A 634 38.00 10.18 -5.08
C LEU A 634 37.98 11.33 -4.06
N ASP A 635 37.86 12.55 -4.57
CA ASP A 635 37.84 13.79 -3.81
C ASP A 635 36.41 14.37 -3.65
N ASP A 636 36.34 15.64 -3.25
CA ASP A 636 35.07 16.35 -3.09
C ASP A 636 34.33 16.55 -4.43
N GLU A 637 35.05 16.66 -5.56
CA GLU A 637 34.45 16.74 -6.90
C GLU A 637 33.81 15.40 -7.28
N ALA A 638 34.53 14.29 -7.06
CA ALA A 638 33.98 12.95 -7.22
C ALA A 638 32.73 12.75 -6.35
N ARG A 639 32.70 13.32 -5.14
CA ARG A 639 31.55 13.23 -4.23
C ARG A 639 30.33 13.98 -4.76
N TYR A 640 30.55 15.17 -5.33
CA TYR A 640 29.52 15.92 -6.03
C TYR A 640 28.96 15.12 -7.22
N ILE A 641 29.84 14.51 -8.01
CA ILE A 641 29.45 13.68 -9.16
C ILE A 641 28.61 12.47 -8.73
N VAL A 642 28.94 11.81 -7.61
CA VAL A 642 28.12 10.71 -7.05
C VAL A 642 26.71 11.20 -6.70
N GLU A 643 26.59 12.33 -6.00
CA GLU A 643 25.29 12.91 -5.63
C GLU A 643 24.44 13.19 -6.89
N ARG A 644 25.04 13.86 -7.89
CA ARG A 644 24.39 14.16 -9.17
C ARG A 644 24.07 12.92 -10.00
N SER A 645 24.87 11.87 -9.90
CA SER A 645 24.61 10.58 -10.55
C SER A 645 23.37 9.90 -9.96
N TRP A 646 23.18 9.99 -8.64
CA TRP A 646 21.96 9.48 -7.98
C TRP A 646 20.73 10.31 -8.34
N GLU A 647 20.86 11.64 -8.42
CA GLU A 647 19.81 12.53 -8.92
C GLU A 647 19.44 12.18 -10.38
N GLN A 648 20.43 12.03 -11.27
CA GLN A 648 20.21 11.63 -12.66
C GLN A 648 19.51 10.26 -12.74
N ALA A 649 19.96 9.27 -11.96
CA ALA A 649 19.32 7.96 -11.90
C ALA A 649 17.87 8.04 -11.38
N TYR A 650 17.57 8.95 -10.45
CA TYR A 650 16.23 9.17 -9.92
C TYR A 650 15.27 9.74 -10.98
N HIS A 651 15.71 10.74 -11.74
CA HIS A 651 14.92 11.29 -12.84
C HIS A 651 14.69 10.25 -13.94
N LEU A 652 15.71 9.43 -14.28
CA LEU A 652 15.55 8.32 -15.22
C LEU A 652 14.51 7.30 -14.75
N TYR A 653 14.53 6.95 -13.46
CA TYR A 653 13.52 6.07 -12.86
C TYR A 653 12.10 6.67 -12.90
N LYS A 654 11.95 7.99 -12.70
CA LYS A 654 10.66 8.68 -12.76
C LYS A 654 10.09 8.79 -14.17
N LEU A 655 10.96 8.99 -15.17
CA LEU A 655 10.58 9.01 -16.58
C LEU A 655 10.12 7.62 -17.04
N ASP A 656 10.89 6.59 -16.70
CA ASP A 656 10.58 5.20 -17.00
C ASP A 656 11.07 4.27 -15.88
N GLN A 657 10.11 3.64 -15.18
CA GLN A 657 10.38 2.74 -14.07
C GLN A 657 11.08 1.43 -14.49
N GLU A 658 11.05 1.11 -15.78
CA GLU A 658 11.66 -0.10 -16.36
C GLU A 658 12.99 0.19 -17.06
N SER A 659 13.42 1.46 -17.13
CA SER A 659 14.67 1.88 -17.81
C SER A 659 15.94 1.19 -17.29
N GLY A 660 15.90 0.65 -16.07
CA GLY A 660 16.96 -0.14 -15.46
C GLY A 660 16.93 -1.64 -15.81
N GLU A 661 15.93 -2.16 -16.52
CA GLU A 661 15.87 -3.58 -16.86
C GLU A 661 16.89 -3.99 -17.92
N LEU A 662 17.35 -5.24 -17.84
CA LEU A 662 18.24 -5.84 -18.83
C LEU A 662 17.38 -6.56 -19.87
N GLY A 663 17.51 -6.16 -21.13
CA GLY A 663 16.85 -6.85 -22.24
C GLY A 663 17.47 -8.22 -22.52
N GLU A 664 16.89 -8.98 -23.45
CA GLU A 664 17.41 -10.30 -23.81
C GLU A 664 18.86 -10.24 -24.33
N GLN A 665 19.19 -9.21 -25.12
CA GLN A 665 20.54 -8.99 -25.62
C GLN A 665 21.53 -8.69 -24.49
N ASP A 666 21.17 -7.79 -23.56
CA ASP A 666 22.00 -7.47 -22.40
C ASP A 666 22.26 -8.71 -21.53
N LEU A 667 21.24 -9.56 -21.34
CA LEU A 667 21.35 -10.79 -20.55
C LEU A 667 22.22 -11.84 -21.25
N LEU A 668 22.19 -11.91 -22.57
CA LEU A 668 23.06 -12.78 -23.36
C LEU A 668 24.52 -12.31 -23.31
N GLU A 669 24.75 -11.01 -23.48
CA GLU A 669 26.08 -10.41 -23.36
C GLU A 669 26.65 -10.61 -21.95
N LEU A 670 25.84 -10.35 -20.91
CA LEU A 670 26.19 -10.62 -19.52
C LEU A 670 26.58 -12.08 -19.31
N LYS A 671 25.79 -13.03 -19.83
CA LYS A 671 26.09 -14.47 -19.70
C LYS A 671 27.42 -14.84 -20.35
N ASN A 672 27.74 -14.25 -21.50
CA ASN A 672 28.97 -14.50 -22.24
C ASN A 672 30.19 -13.93 -21.50
N ARG A 673 30.14 -12.64 -21.11
CA ARG A 673 31.24 -11.99 -20.37
C ARG A 673 31.46 -12.62 -18.99
N SER A 674 30.40 -13.06 -18.31
CA SER A 674 30.53 -13.75 -17.02
C SER A 674 31.26 -15.10 -17.08
N GLN A 675 31.52 -15.67 -18.27
CA GLN A 675 32.37 -16.86 -18.40
C GLN A 675 33.84 -16.56 -18.05
N GLU A 676 34.31 -15.32 -18.25
CA GLU A 676 35.70 -14.93 -17.97
C GLU A 676 36.03 -14.93 -16.47
N PHE A 677 35.00 -14.80 -15.62
CA PHE A 677 35.14 -14.79 -14.15
C PHE A 677 34.88 -16.16 -13.50
N LYS A 678 34.78 -17.23 -14.31
CA LYS A 678 34.44 -18.57 -13.85
C LYS A 678 35.64 -19.25 -13.18
N THR A 679 35.42 -19.81 -12.00
CA THR A 679 36.34 -20.76 -11.38
C THR A 679 36.10 -22.16 -11.95
N ASN A 680 37.14 -22.80 -12.50
CA ASN A 680 37.08 -24.22 -12.84
C ASN A 680 37.21 -25.07 -11.59
N SER A 681 36.38 -26.11 -11.45
CA SER A 681 36.56 -27.07 -10.37
C SER A 681 37.65 -28.08 -10.72
N THR A 682 38.29 -28.66 -9.71
CA THR A 682 39.27 -29.74 -9.90
C THR A 682 38.68 -30.90 -10.72
N GLU A 683 37.41 -31.25 -10.49
CA GLU A 683 36.71 -32.25 -11.31
C GLU A 683 36.61 -31.83 -12.78
N SER A 684 36.34 -30.55 -13.06
CA SER A 684 36.22 -30.03 -14.42
C SER A 684 37.55 -30.09 -15.17
N GLU A 685 38.64 -29.71 -14.50
CA GLU A 685 40.00 -29.79 -15.07
C GLU A 685 40.37 -31.25 -15.37
N LEU A 686 40.11 -32.16 -14.44
CA LEU A 686 40.38 -33.59 -14.61
C LEU A 686 39.53 -34.22 -15.71
N ILE A 687 38.26 -33.82 -15.84
CA ILE A 687 37.39 -34.29 -16.94
C ILE A 687 37.95 -33.84 -18.28
N LEU A 688 38.32 -32.57 -18.43
CA LEU A 688 38.91 -32.06 -19.67
C LEU A 688 40.25 -32.73 -20.00
N GLN A 689 41.01 -33.14 -18.98
CA GLN A 689 42.31 -33.76 -19.15
C GLN A 689 42.23 -35.26 -19.51
N TYR A 690 41.22 -35.99 -19.03
CA TYR A 690 41.18 -37.46 -19.11
C TYR A 690 39.97 -38.04 -19.85
N LEU A 691 38.98 -37.24 -20.23
CA LEU A 691 37.74 -37.71 -20.84
C LEU A 691 37.31 -36.87 -22.04
N TYR A 692 36.84 -37.53 -23.09
CA TYR A 692 36.12 -36.93 -24.21
C TYR A 692 34.67 -37.39 -24.28
N PRO A 693 33.72 -36.51 -24.66
CA PRO A 693 32.35 -36.92 -24.97
C PRO A 693 32.35 -37.87 -26.17
N SER A 694 31.58 -38.95 -26.08
CA SER A 694 31.50 -39.96 -27.13
C SER A 694 30.05 -40.41 -27.34
N ASN A 695 29.84 -41.26 -28.35
CA ASN A 695 28.55 -41.84 -28.70
C ASN A 695 28.47 -43.31 -28.23
N LYS A 696 27.35 -43.97 -28.48
CA LYS A 696 27.11 -45.36 -28.06
C LYS A 696 28.02 -46.38 -28.74
N GLU A 697 28.53 -46.06 -29.93
CA GLU A 697 29.29 -46.98 -30.77
C GLU A 697 30.79 -46.96 -30.42
N GLU A 698 31.31 -45.79 -30.03
CA GLU A 698 32.73 -45.56 -29.79
C GLU A 698 33.06 -45.37 -28.29
N GLY A 699 32.07 -45.09 -27.46
CA GLY A 699 32.25 -44.72 -26.05
C GLY A 699 31.84 -45.79 -25.04
N GLU A 700 32.43 -45.73 -23.84
CA GLU A 700 32.02 -46.52 -22.70
C GLU A 700 30.91 -45.81 -21.93
N PHE A 701 29.83 -46.52 -21.58
CA PHE A 701 28.80 -45.97 -20.70
C PHE A 701 29.29 -45.94 -19.26
N MET A 702 29.39 -44.73 -18.68
CA MET A 702 29.77 -44.55 -17.29
C MET A 702 28.77 -43.67 -16.55
N THR A 703 28.43 -44.04 -15.31
CA THR A 703 27.66 -43.16 -14.42
C THR A 703 28.56 -42.06 -13.83
N SER A 704 27.98 -40.99 -13.29
CA SER A 704 28.76 -39.98 -12.55
C SER A 704 29.58 -40.57 -11.40
N THR A 705 29.09 -41.66 -10.79
CA THR A 705 29.82 -42.37 -9.72
C THR A 705 31.00 -43.17 -10.29
N ASP A 706 30.84 -43.78 -11.46
CA ASP A 706 31.92 -44.52 -12.13
C ASP A 706 33.01 -43.56 -12.60
N ILE A 707 32.61 -42.41 -13.15
CA ILE A 707 33.54 -41.35 -13.54
C ILE A 707 34.27 -40.78 -12.33
N LEU A 708 33.57 -40.52 -11.21
CA LEU A 708 34.22 -40.09 -9.98
C LEU A 708 35.25 -41.12 -9.50
N ARG A 709 34.92 -42.41 -9.50
CA ARG A 709 35.87 -43.48 -9.11
C ARG A 709 37.08 -43.52 -10.03
N PHE A 710 36.87 -43.38 -11.34
CA PHE A 710 37.94 -43.33 -12.33
C PHE A 710 38.90 -42.16 -12.06
N LEU A 711 38.37 -40.95 -11.90
CA LEU A 711 39.18 -39.77 -11.61
C LEU A 711 39.88 -39.88 -10.25
N GLN A 712 39.20 -40.40 -9.23
CA GLN A 712 39.76 -40.60 -7.88
C GLN A 712 40.92 -41.60 -7.88
N ASN A 713 40.88 -42.62 -8.74
CA ASN A 713 41.99 -43.56 -8.90
C ASN A 713 43.24 -42.91 -9.53
N ILE A 714 43.06 -41.91 -10.39
CA ILE A 714 44.16 -41.19 -11.04
C ILE A 714 44.84 -40.25 -10.04
N VAL A 715 44.07 -39.46 -9.29
CA VAL A 715 44.62 -38.41 -8.39
C VAL A 715 44.96 -38.92 -6.98
N GLY A 716 44.61 -40.17 -6.66
CA GLY A 716 44.81 -40.77 -5.33
C GLY A 716 43.84 -40.26 -4.27
N THR A 717 43.96 -40.72 -3.02
CA THR A 717 43.00 -40.44 -1.93
C THR A 717 43.15 -39.06 -1.27
N ASN A 718 44.23 -38.33 -1.57
CA ASN A 718 44.52 -37.04 -0.95
C ASN A 718 43.62 -35.91 -1.49
N ILE A 719 43.15 -36.01 -2.74
CA ILE A 719 42.26 -35.03 -3.36
C ILE A 719 40.84 -35.58 -3.33
N ARG A 720 39.96 -34.99 -2.52
CA ARG A 720 38.58 -35.48 -2.36
C ARG A 720 37.66 -34.89 -3.44
N LEU A 721 37.22 -35.73 -4.38
CA LEU A 721 36.30 -35.33 -5.46
C LEU A 721 34.82 -35.44 -5.02
N ASN A 722 33.96 -34.65 -5.64
CA ASN A 722 32.51 -34.64 -5.35
C ASN A 722 31.68 -35.10 -6.57
N THR A 723 30.83 -36.11 -6.38
CA THR A 723 30.01 -36.68 -7.47
C THR A 723 29.07 -35.67 -8.12
N LYS A 724 28.58 -34.68 -7.35
CA LYS A 724 27.73 -33.60 -7.85
C LYS A 724 28.51 -32.65 -8.75
N LEU A 725 29.74 -32.30 -8.37
CA LEU A 725 30.63 -31.46 -9.18
C LEU A 725 31.05 -32.17 -10.47
N VAL A 726 31.34 -33.49 -10.41
CA VAL A 726 31.58 -34.32 -11.61
C VAL A 726 30.39 -34.25 -12.57
N GLY A 727 29.17 -34.47 -12.07
CA GLY A 727 27.96 -34.39 -12.90
C GLY A 727 27.73 -33.02 -13.52
N SER A 728 28.01 -31.94 -12.76
CA SER A 728 27.93 -30.57 -13.27
C SER A 728 28.98 -30.31 -14.35
N ALA A 729 30.24 -30.68 -14.09
CA ALA A 729 31.35 -30.48 -15.01
C ALA A 729 31.17 -31.24 -16.32
N LEU A 730 30.70 -32.50 -16.28
CA LEU A 730 30.39 -33.27 -17.50
C LEU A 730 29.37 -32.54 -18.38
N ARG A 731 28.30 -32.02 -17.79
CA ARG A 731 27.28 -31.28 -18.54
C ARG A 731 27.83 -30.00 -19.16
N GLU A 732 28.71 -29.29 -18.44
CA GLU A 732 29.34 -28.07 -18.93
C GLU A 732 30.37 -28.35 -20.04
N SER A 733 31.08 -29.47 -19.97
CA SER A 733 32.02 -29.94 -20.99
C SER A 733 31.33 -30.63 -22.18
N GLY A 734 30.00 -30.52 -22.31
CA GLY A 734 29.25 -31.00 -23.47
C GLY A 734 28.87 -32.48 -23.47
N PHE A 735 29.01 -33.19 -22.35
CA PHE A 735 28.61 -34.60 -22.26
C PHE A 735 27.08 -34.73 -22.15
N GLU A 736 26.48 -35.52 -23.03
CA GLU A 736 25.04 -35.78 -23.02
C GLU A 736 24.66 -36.84 -21.99
N ARG A 737 23.70 -36.48 -21.13
CA ARG A 737 23.15 -37.41 -20.13
C ARG A 737 22.08 -38.28 -20.75
N ILE A 738 22.28 -39.59 -20.71
CA ILE A 738 21.41 -40.58 -21.33
C ILE A 738 20.93 -41.62 -20.34
N GLN A 739 19.79 -42.25 -20.64
CA GLN A 739 19.21 -43.34 -19.86
C GLN A 739 19.47 -44.68 -20.57
N GLN A 740 20.13 -45.61 -19.88
CA GLN A 740 20.35 -46.97 -20.37
C GLN A 740 19.59 -47.97 -19.50
N ARG A 741 18.84 -48.88 -20.11
CA ARG A 741 18.19 -50.00 -19.41
C ARG A 741 19.24 -51.04 -19.06
N THR A 742 19.32 -51.40 -17.78
CA THR A 742 20.14 -52.51 -17.28
C THR A 742 19.24 -53.59 -16.67
N ASN A 743 19.82 -54.76 -16.37
CA ASN A 743 19.13 -55.86 -15.69
C ASN A 743 18.61 -55.48 -14.28
N ARG A 744 19.09 -54.38 -13.69
CA ARG A 744 18.67 -53.86 -12.38
C ARG A 744 17.75 -52.64 -12.47
N GLY A 745 17.31 -52.27 -13.68
CA GLY A 745 16.49 -51.09 -13.95
C GLY A 745 17.20 -50.02 -14.79
N PRO A 746 16.52 -48.91 -15.09
CA PRO A 746 17.11 -47.82 -15.87
C PRO A 746 18.16 -47.05 -15.06
N LEU A 747 19.35 -46.87 -15.64
CA LEU A 747 20.46 -46.09 -15.09
C LEU A 747 20.73 -44.87 -15.98
N TYR A 748 21.06 -43.74 -15.35
CA TYR A 748 21.48 -42.53 -16.04
C TYR A 748 22.99 -42.39 -16.02
N GLY A 749 23.59 -42.11 -17.18
CA GLY A 749 25.05 -41.97 -17.34
C GLY A 749 25.40 -41.20 -18.61
N TYR A 750 26.65 -41.32 -19.02
CA TYR A 750 27.26 -40.60 -20.14
C TYR A 750 28.09 -41.59 -20.94
N PHE A 751 28.12 -41.41 -22.27
CA PHE A 751 29.12 -42.09 -23.10
C PHE A 751 30.39 -41.26 -23.09
N VAL A 752 31.49 -41.89 -22.67
CA VAL A 752 32.78 -41.23 -22.52
C VAL A 752 33.88 -42.07 -23.18
N GLN A 753 34.88 -41.39 -23.72
CA GLN A 753 36.11 -42.00 -24.15
C GLN A 753 37.22 -41.56 -23.19
N LYS A 754 37.92 -42.53 -22.60
CA LYS A 754 39.06 -42.29 -21.72
C LYS A 754 40.31 -42.02 -22.58
N ILE A 755 41.12 -41.05 -22.16
CA ILE A 755 42.42 -40.74 -22.77
C ILE A 755 43.48 -41.74 -22.30
#